data_AF-A0A9N8WAK6-F1
#
_entry.id   AF-A0A9N8WAK6-F1
#
_cell.length_a   1.000
_cell.length_b   1.000
_cell.length_c   1.000
_cell.angle_alpha   90.00
_cell.angle_beta   90.00
_cell.angle_gamma   90.00
#
_symmetry.space_group_name_H-M   'P 1'
#
loop_
_entity.id
_entity.type
_entity.pdbx_description
1 polymer ?
#
loop_
_entity_poly.entity_id
_entity_poly.type
_entity_poly.pdbx_seq_one_letter_code
_entity_poly.pdbx_strand_id
1 'polypeptide(L)'
;MTPRRSERLRENKKEETPISPKEVKERHEKDERTRSDKAKKRKRKDTTPIKEATVAKKTKQTKRNKESKLKANKSTYETKEPKPKRKTKQKIPLDMSFTRSKVTKYVGAHVSISGGVQNAIINSLIIRANAFAIFLRNQRRWTAPPLDPEKVKAFRENCIQHNYASKFILPHGSYLINLGNPDQEKREKSYQAFLEDLNRCELLGLSLYNFHPGSTVGQCTKEQSIQHIADCINKAHEETSSVTCVIENMAGAGNIIGSRFEELGDIISRVKDKSRVGVCIDTCHAFAAGYDLRTRKAYEKTMSEFSQHIGFQYLRGMHLNDSKTQLKSFRDRHANIGKGYLGLEAFRLIMNDDRLNEIPLILETPVGPDDEFSDWDKEIELLYGLVGIEHVKSAHHRKGYRKNETIIRLLYNIGSRKEVEQYLRHFSSVESQKFAVIKVGGAVLSDELDTLASSITFLNRVGLYPIVLHGAGPQMNKLLEEAGVEPNYIDGIRVTDAKTLEIARGVFLQENLKLVEALERLGTPARPIPGGVFIADYLDREKYGYVGKITGVHKRVVEASVNSGALPILTSLAETPSGQILNVNADVAAGELARVLEPLKIIYLSEKGGLLHGETNKKIDVINLDEEYENYMAQPWVKYGTRLKIREIKELLDHLPRSSSVAITSSGQLHKELFTDYGAGTLIRRGYRLFKYNSVNETDNAKLQQILQQSISDSSSYIQQLGKKSHAIYSDEPYEVLAVVSQDNAIPILDKFIASKNGVLNNVTDNIWSMIQKDYPRLTWVADENDENKSWFFDRSDGSYTSNGKILFWYGIENIDDVTKIIKNFVSNQGVASSTKSGNAFTNNSRSYSTFTRKNNAFSPSSLLRRQYSTSTSPARVALIGARGYTGRNLISLLNAHPHLSLSHVSSRELEGQKLDGYTKDDIKYVNLKAEQVKEMQKNGEVDCWVMALPNGVCAPFVQAVNEGQVGKSLIVDLSADYRFTDEWTYGLPGHLIHLELGDRNAIIKATRISNPGCYATGSQIAIAPLIPYISESPTVFGVSGYSGAGTKPSPKNDPEFLKDNLIPYALTDHIHEREVSHRLGTSVNFIPHVASYFQGINITANIPLNKTFKSSEIKELFEQKYAGEKLIKVVEDIPLVKDNSEKHFVKVGGFGVHSSGKRVVVVATIDNLLKGAATQALQNMNLALGYDEYAGIPLE
;
A
#
# COMPACT_ATOMS: atom_id res chain seq x y z
N MET A 1 -1.33 59.68 -30.07
CA MET A 1 -1.32 60.69 -31.15
C MET A 1 -2.02 60.12 -32.38
N THR A 2 -2.51 60.99 -33.26
CA THR A 2 -3.00 60.70 -34.63
C THR A 2 -1.84 60.37 -35.59
N PRO A 3 -2.04 59.98 -36.87
CA PRO A 3 -3.28 59.83 -37.67
C PRO A 3 -3.45 58.34 -38.16
N ARG A 4 -4.07 57.90 -39.28
CA ARG A 4 -4.72 58.53 -40.48
C ARG A 4 -5.77 57.58 -41.11
N ARG A 5 -6.26 57.96 -42.29
CA ARG A 5 -7.11 57.27 -43.31
C ARG A 5 -6.37 57.41 -44.67
N SER A 6 -6.76 56.84 -45.82
CA SER A 6 -7.77 55.87 -46.29
C SER A 6 -7.30 55.36 -47.69
N GLU A 7 -7.98 54.64 -48.59
CA GLU A 7 -9.39 54.19 -48.76
C GLU A 7 -9.38 52.83 -49.53
N ARG A 8 -10.33 52.34 -50.37
CA ARG A 8 -11.44 52.88 -51.18
C ARG A 8 -12.72 52.02 -51.06
N LEU A 9 -13.87 52.71 -51.06
CA LEU A 9 -15.15 52.42 -51.74
C LEU A 9 -15.72 50.96 -51.75
N ARG A 10 -17.00 50.69 -51.42
CA ARG A 10 -18.14 51.58 -51.06
C ARG A 10 -19.32 50.78 -50.46
N GLU A 11 -20.07 51.40 -49.52
CA GLU A 11 -21.52 51.18 -49.20
C GLU A 11 -21.95 49.77 -48.70
N ASN A 12 -22.93 49.51 -47.82
CA ASN A 12 -23.86 50.19 -46.88
C ASN A 12 -24.42 49.04 -45.97
N LYS A 13 -24.97 49.10 -44.74
CA LYS A 13 -25.24 49.99 -43.56
C LYS A 13 -25.75 49.00 -42.43
N LYS A 14 -25.93 49.25 -41.12
CA LYS A 14 -25.92 50.44 -40.22
C LYS A 14 -25.59 49.97 -38.75
N GLU A 15 -26.07 50.74 -37.76
CA GLU A 15 -26.15 50.59 -36.27
C GLU A 15 -26.95 49.36 -35.72
N GLU A 16 -27.05 49.01 -34.41
CA GLU A 16 -26.55 49.63 -33.14
C GLU A 16 -26.33 48.63 -31.96
N THR A 17 -25.88 49.20 -30.82
CA THR A 17 -25.47 48.73 -29.46
C THR A 17 -26.14 47.53 -28.72
N PRO A 18 -25.51 47.00 -27.62
CA PRO A 18 -25.94 45.81 -26.85
C PRO A 18 -26.71 46.11 -25.54
N ILE A 19 -27.45 45.12 -24.94
CA ILE A 19 -27.89 45.16 -23.52
C ILE A 19 -28.43 43.82 -22.93
N SER A 20 -27.95 43.47 -21.71
CA SER A 20 -28.58 42.78 -20.54
C SER A 20 -29.33 41.40 -20.62
N PRO A 21 -29.65 40.74 -19.47
CA PRO A 21 -30.14 39.34 -19.39
C PRO A 21 -31.54 39.14 -18.72
N LYS A 22 -31.93 37.85 -18.52
CA LYS A 22 -33.20 37.31 -17.96
C LYS A 22 -34.38 37.35 -18.97
N GLU A 23 -35.57 36.74 -18.83
CA GLU A 23 -36.36 36.11 -17.72
C GLU A 23 -37.15 34.86 -18.28
N VAL A 24 -37.28 33.71 -17.56
CA VAL A 24 -38.40 33.23 -16.69
C VAL A 24 -39.48 32.30 -17.33
N LYS A 25 -39.64 31.10 -16.72
CA LYS A 25 -40.84 30.21 -16.56
C LYS A 25 -41.64 29.57 -17.73
N GLU A 26 -41.69 28.24 -17.65
CA GLU A 26 -42.87 27.35 -17.51
C GLU A 26 -44.01 27.20 -18.58
N ARG A 27 -44.26 25.90 -18.89
CA ARG A 27 -45.57 25.20 -19.09
C ARG A 27 -46.26 25.12 -20.47
N HIS A 28 -46.05 23.94 -21.07
CA HIS A 28 -47.07 22.94 -21.49
C HIS A 28 -47.95 23.12 -22.76
N GLU A 29 -48.22 21.94 -23.36
CA GLU A 29 -49.24 21.61 -24.38
C GLU A 29 -48.94 22.15 -25.82
N LYS A 30 -49.22 21.42 -26.92
CA LYS A 30 -49.71 20.04 -27.11
C LYS A 30 -49.47 19.47 -28.53
N ASP A 31 -49.55 18.14 -28.63
CA ASP A 31 -50.12 17.30 -29.70
C ASP A 31 -49.67 17.30 -31.18
N GLU A 32 -49.35 16.07 -31.64
CA GLU A 32 -49.80 15.43 -32.90
C GLU A 32 -49.18 15.87 -34.28
N ARG A 33 -49.12 15.04 -35.35
CA ARG A 33 -49.79 13.75 -35.63
C ARG A 33 -49.16 12.82 -36.72
N THR A 34 -49.31 11.50 -36.52
CA THR A 34 -49.61 10.40 -37.51
C THR A 34 -48.61 9.71 -38.48
N ARG A 35 -48.87 8.38 -38.61
CA ARG A 35 -48.83 7.45 -39.78
C ARG A 35 -47.52 6.76 -40.20
N SER A 36 -47.52 5.52 -40.75
CA SER A 36 -48.35 4.29 -40.57
C SER A 36 -47.96 3.18 -41.58
N ASP A 37 -47.94 1.88 -41.20
CA ASP A 37 -48.65 0.83 -41.99
C ASP A 37 -48.75 -0.61 -41.39
N LYS A 38 -49.91 -1.24 -41.66
CA LYS A 38 -50.26 -2.66 -42.01
C LYS A 38 -49.47 -3.86 -41.39
N ALA A 39 -50.05 -5.03 -41.08
CA ALA A 39 -51.31 -5.73 -41.49
C ALA A 39 -51.65 -6.91 -40.50
N LYS A 40 -52.51 -7.95 -40.68
CA LYS A 40 -53.49 -8.48 -41.68
C LYS A 40 -54.41 -9.55 -40.99
N LYS A 41 -55.76 -9.47 -41.11
CA LYS A 41 -56.82 -10.52 -40.78
C LYS A 41 -56.98 -10.97 -39.30
N ARG A 42 -58.15 -11.08 -38.62
CA ARG A 42 -59.60 -11.42 -38.86
C ARG A 42 -59.94 -12.85 -38.33
N LYS A 43 -61.10 -13.16 -37.68
CA LYS A 43 -62.40 -12.44 -37.52
C LYS A 43 -63.30 -13.07 -36.39
N ARG A 44 -64.17 -12.26 -35.74
CA ARG A 44 -65.50 -12.60 -35.10
C ARG A 44 -65.52 -13.51 -33.82
N LYS A 45 -66.50 -13.41 -32.88
CA LYS A 45 -67.51 -12.36 -32.54
C LYS A 45 -68.09 -12.57 -31.10
N ASP A 46 -68.51 -11.48 -30.46
CA ASP A 46 -69.63 -11.24 -29.50
C ASP A 46 -69.97 -12.10 -28.25
N THR A 47 -70.54 -11.35 -27.27
CA THR A 47 -71.60 -11.69 -26.27
C THR A 47 -71.28 -12.31 -24.89
N THR A 48 -72.20 -12.01 -23.98
CA THR A 48 -72.34 -12.29 -22.53
C THR A 48 -73.17 -13.57 -22.26
N PRO A 49 -73.51 -13.95 -21.00
CA PRO A 49 -72.68 -14.16 -19.81
C PRO A 49 -73.00 -15.51 -19.10
N ILE A 50 -72.38 -15.78 -17.92
CA ILE A 50 -72.93 -16.62 -16.81
C ILE A 50 -73.19 -18.13 -17.08
N LYS A 51 -72.44 -19.00 -16.35
CA LYS A 51 -72.77 -20.41 -16.00
C LYS A 51 -72.91 -21.40 -17.20
N GLU A 52 -73.16 -22.72 -17.06
CA GLU A 52 -73.35 -23.63 -15.91
C GLU A 52 -72.87 -25.07 -16.26
N ALA A 53 -72.69 -25.94 -15.25
CA ALA A 53 -72.99 -27.40 -15.30
C ALA A 53 -72.16 -28.36 -16.23
N THR A 54 -72.05 -29.69 -16.02
CA THR A 54 -72.21 -30.59 -14.84
C THR A 54 -71.58 -31.99 -15.09
N VAL A 55 -71.26 -32.72 -13.99
CA VAL A 55 -71.41 -34.20 -13.79
C VAL A 55 -70.75 -35.15 -14.82
N ALA A 56 -69.78 -35.99 -14.42
CA ALA A 56 -70.04 -37.29 -13.76
C ALA A 56 -68.77 -37.86 -13.05
N LYS A 57 -68.84 -38.68 -11.98
CA LYS A 57 -69.99 -39.23 -11.22
C LYS A 57 -69.59 -39.67 -9.79
N LYS A 58 -70.60 -39.70 -8.89
CA LYS A 58 -70.78 -40.59 -7.71
C LYS A 58 -69.96 -40.42 -6.39
N THR A 59 -70.66 -39.82 -5.40
CA THR A 59 -70.91 -40.33 -4.00
C THR A 59 -69.77 -40.38 -2.95
N LYS A 60 -70.00 -40.26 -1.61
CA LYS A 60 -71.26 -40.28 -0.81
C LYS A 60 -71.19 -39.53 0.56
N GLN A 61 -72.26 -38.81 0.90
CA GLN A 61 -72.95 -38.66 2.23
C GLN A 61 -72.34 -38.02 3.54
N THR A 62 -73.13 -37.06 4.08
CA THR A 62 -73.61 -36.82 5.48
C THR A 62 -72.84 -36.05 6.60
N LYS A 63 -73.45 -34.90 7.01
CA LYS A 63 -73.91 -34.43 8.37
C LYS A 63 -72.90 -34.33 9.55
N ARG A 64 -73.03 -33.47 10.60
CA ARG A 64 -74.18 -32.69 11.17
C ARG A 64 -73.75 -31.50 12.10
N ASN A 65 -74.40 -30.33 11.96
CA ASN A 65 -74.88 -29.33 12.96
C ASN A 65 -74.13 -28.80 14.24
N LYS A 66 -74.23 -27.46 14.41
CA LYS A 66 -74.53 -26.64 15.64
C LYS A 66 -73.47 -26.53 16.77
N GLU A 67 -73.36 -25.50 17.65
CA GLU A 67 -73.81 -24.07 17.84
C GLU A 67 -73.06 -23.53 19.11
N SER A 68 -72.98 -22.26 19.58
CA SER A 68 -73.28 -20.85 19.16
C SER A 68 -72.53 -19.88 20.17
N LYS A 69 -72.79 -18.60 20.53
CA LYS A 69 -73.83 -17.55 20.30
C LYS A 69 -73.32 -16.14 20.81
N LEU A 70 -73.47 -15.04 20.05
CA LEU A 70 -73.56 -13.60 20.48
C LEU A 70 -72.29 -12.92 21.10
N LYS A 71 -72.08 -11.58 21.11
CA LYS A 71 -72.94 -10.40 20.77
C LYS A 71 -72.15 -9.11 20.33
N ALA A 72 -72.82 -8.22 19.56
CA ALA A 72 -72.71 -6.73 19.53
C ALA A 72 -71.51 -5.93 18.89
N ASN A 73 -71.53 -5.81 17.55
CA ASN A 73 -71.39 -4.60 16.67
C ASN A 73 -70.80 -3.21 17.09
N LYS A 74 -70.00 -2.66 16.14
CA LYS A 74 -69.93 -1.25 15.61
C LYS A 74 -69.44 -0.07 16.49
N SER A 75 -68.90 1.05 15.95
CA SER A 75 -68.10 1.34 14.73
C SER A 75 -67.76 2.85 14.61
N THR A 76 -66.53 3.23 14.21
CA THR A 76 -66.17 4.27 13.20
C THR A 76 -64.65 4.39 13.04
N TYR A 77 -64.16 5.21 12.10
CA TYR A 77 -62.80 5.17 11.55
C TYR A 77 -61.92 6.36 11.95
N GLU A 78 -60.62 6.13 12.07
CA GLU A 78 -59.65 6.83 11.22
C GLU A 78 -58.40 5.96 10.96
N THR A 79 -57.57 6.34 9.99
CA THR A 79 -56.72 5.40 9.21
C THR A 79 -55.30 5.22 9.71
N LYS A 80 -54.85 3.96 9.80
CA LYS A 80 -53.44 3.57 9.84
C LYS A 80 -53.08 2.82 8.56
N GLU A 81 -52.12 3.33 7.80
CA GLU A 81 -51.54 2.57 6.68
C GLU A 81 -50.60 1.45 7.17
N PRO A 82 -50.36 0.40 6.37
CA PRO A 82 -49.78 -0.86 6.86
C PRO A 82 -48.25 -0.88 6.86
N LYS A 83 -47.68 -1.65 7.79
CA LYS A 83 -46.25 -2.03 7.76
C LYS A 83 -45.90 -2.69 6.41
N PRO A 84 -44.75 -2.38 5.79
CA PRO A 84 -44.30 -3.09 4.60
C PRO A 84 -44.06 -4.57 4.93
N LYS A 85 -44.70 -5.46 4.17
CA LYS A 85 -44.49 -6.91 4.27
C LYS A 85 -43.06 -7.25 3.84
N ARG A 86 -42.44 -8.25 4.49
CA ARG A 86 -41.21 -8.91 4.01
C ARG A 86 -41.35 -9.21 2.51
N LYS A 87 -40.48 -8.65 1.66
CA LYS A 87 -40.41 -9.06 0.25
C LYS A 87 -39.96 -10.52 0.18
N THR A 88 -40.79 -11.37 -0.40
CA THR A 88 -40.51 -12.79 -0.62
C THR A 88 -39.52 -12.98 -1.76
N LYS A 89 -38.61 -13.95 -1.59
CA LYS A 89 -37.80 -14.58 -2.66
C LYS A 89 -37.21 -13.62 -3.70
N GLN A 90 -36.06 -13.01 -3.38
CA GLN A 90 -35.07 -12.81 -4.44
C GLN A 90 -34.71 -14.20 -4.99
N LYS A 91 -34.83 -14.39 -6.31
CA LYS A 91 -34.24 -15.56 -6.97
C LYS A 91 -32.73 -15.37 -6.92
N ILE A 92 -32.02 -16.33 -6.34
CA ILE A 92 -30.57 -16.44 -6.44
C ILE A 92 -30.24 -16.87 -7.89
N PRO A 93 -29.54 -16.05 -8.70
CA PRO A 93 -29.16 -16.41 -10.07
C PRO A 93 -27.72 -16.93 -10.07
N LEU A 94 -27.45 -18.03 -9.34
CA LEU A 94 -26.15 -18.69 -9.37
C LEU A 94 -26.22 -19.95 -10.24
N ASP A 95 -25.79 -19.82 -11.49
CA ASP A 95 -25.31 -20.97 -12.26
C ASP A 95 -23.93 -21.36 -11.74
N MET A 96 -23.92 -22.28 -10.76
CA MET A 96 -22.70 -22.86 -10.17
C MET A 96 -22.23 -24.13 -10.92
N SER A 97 -22.80 -24.43 -12.10
CA SER A 97 -22.45 -25.65 -12.84
C SER A 97 -21.06 -25.59 -13.50
N PHE A 98 -20.61 -24.38 -13.86
CA PHE A 98 -19.44 -24.20 -14.73
C PHE A 98 -18.08 -24.37 -14.04
N THR A 99 -18.00 -24.17 -12.72
CA THR A 99 -16.72 -24.20 -11.96
C THR A 99 -16.50 -25.48 -11.14
N ARG A 100 -17.56 -26.15 -10.69
CA ARG A 100 -17.46 -27.29 -9.75
C ARG A 100 -17.10 -28.64 -10.37
N SER A 101 -16.93 -28.72 -11.69
CA SER A 101 -16.71 -29.98 -12.43
C SER A 101 -15.27 -30.23 -12.90
N LYS A 102 -14.33 -29.30 -12.62
CA LYS A 102 -12.95 -29.34 -13.14
C LYS A 102 -11.83 -28.97 -12.18
N VAL A 103 -12.11 -28.71 -10.89
CA VAL A 103 -11.12 -28.21 -9.93
C VAL A 103 -10.99 -29.15 -8.73
N THR A 104 -9.77 -29.63 -8.46
CA THR A 104 -9.41 -30.61 -7.42
C THR A 104 -9.11 -30.00 -6.05
N LYS A 105 -9.14 -28.66 -5.96
CA LYS A 105 -8.91 -27.87 -4.74
C LYS A 105 -10.23 -27.49 -4.06
N TYR A 106 -10.30 -27.70 -2.75
CA TYR A 106 -11.47 -27.40 -1.93
C TYR A 106 -11.15 -26.30 -0.93
N VAL A 107 -11.48 -25.06 -1.28
CA VAL A 107 -11.14 -23.85 -0.53
C VAL A 107 -12.39 -23.30 0.17
N GLY A 108 -12.21 -22.79 1.38
CA GLY A 108 -13.25 -22.15 2.17
C GLY A 108 -12.70 -21.30 3.29
N ALA A 109 -13.55 -21.00 4.27
CA ALA A 109 -13.20 -20.23 5.46
C ALA A 109 -13.91 -20.77 6.71
N HIS A 110 -13.53 -20.27 7.88
CA HIS A 110 -14.17 -20.60 9.16
C HIS A 110 -15.48 -19.80 9.36
N VAL A 111 -16.59 -20.30 8.81
CA VAL A 111 -17.88 -19.57 8.76
C VAL A 111 -18.69 -19.57 10.05
N SER A 112 -19.54 -18.55 10.20
CA SER A 112 -20.48 -18.38 11.31
C SER A 112 -21.61 -19.43 11.30
N ILE A 113 -21.95 -19.99 12.46
CA ILE A 113 -23.16 -20.81 12.69
C ILE A 113 -24.31 -20.01 13.33
N SER A 114 -24.26 -18.67 13.28
CA SER A 114 -25.25 -17.79 13.92
C SER A 114 -26.68 -18.10 13.46
N GLY A 115 -27.62 -18.15 14.39
CA GLY A 115 -29.02 -18.58 14.17
C GLY A 115 -29.22 -20.11 14.07
N GLY A 116 -28.18 -20.88 13.76
CA GLY A 116 -28.20 -22.34 13.75
C GLY A 116 -27.22 -22.94 12.73
N VAL A 117 -26.74 -24.14 13.03
CA VAL A 117 -25.70 -24.86 12.25
C VAL A 117 -26.03 -24.99 10.75
N GLN A 118 -27.31 -25.16 10.39
CA GLN A 118 -27.77 -25.24 8.99
C GLN A 118 -27.46 -23.98 8.15
N ASN A 119 -27.19 -22.84 8.79
CA ASN A 119 -26.80 -21.59 8.11
C ASN A 119 -25.36 -21.63 7.60
N ALA A 120 -24.49 -22.50 8.12
CA ALA A 120 -23.08 -22.59 7.68
C ALA A 120 -22.95 -22.88 6.17
N ILE A 121 -23.82 -23.74 5.62
CA ILE A 121 -23.87 -24.02 4.17
C ILE A 121 -24.20 -22.75 3.38
N ILE A 122 -25.17 -21.96 3.86
CA ILE A 122 -25.58 -20.70 3.21
C ILE A 122 -24.43 -19.68 3.25
N ASN A 123 -23.78 -19.56 4.40
CA ASN A 123 -22.64 -18.67 4.63
C ASN A 123 -21.44 -19.06 3.76
N SER A 124 -21.13 -20.36 3.66
CA SER A 124 -20.12 -20.91 2.75
C SER A 124 -20.45 -20.66 1.27
N LEU A 125 -21.74 -20.71 0.88
CA LEU A 125 -22.18 -20.37 -0.48
C LEU A 125 -22.08 -18.87 -0.79
N ILE A 126 -22.28 -17.99 0.21
CA ILE A 126 -22.12 -16.54 0.05
C ILE A 126 -20.67 -16.18 -0.33
N ILE A 127 -19.68 -16.79 0.34
CA ILE A 127 -18.26 -16.65 0.00
C ILE A 127 -17.80 -17.53 -1.18
N ARG A 128 -18.74 -18.13 -1.92
CA ARG A 128 -18.52 -18.98 -3.11
C ARG A 128 -17.65 -20.23 -2.87
N ALA A 129 -17.51 -20.68 -1.63
CA ALA A 129 -16.63 -21.78 -1.25
C ALA A 129 -17.14 -23.17 -1.69
N ASN A 130 -16.26 -24.17 -1.53
CA ASN A 130 -16.57 -25.60 -1.65
C ASN A 130 -16.00 -26.45 -0.49
N ALA A 131 -15.22 -25.86 0.42
CA ALA A 131 -14.98 -26.34 1.79
C ALA A 131 -15.47 -25.32 2.83
N PHE A 132 -15.52 -25.65 4.12
CA PHE A 132 -15.62 -24.66 5.22
C PHE A 132 -15.27 -25.28 6.58
N ALA A 133 -14.97 -24.41 7.57
CA ALA A 133 -14.85 -24.79 8.98
C ALA A 133 -15.96 -24.13 9.83
N ILE A 134 -16.26 -24.71 11.00
CA ILE A 134 -17.23 -24.21 11.99
C ILE A 134 -16.80 -24.56 13.42
N PHE A 135 -17.09 -23.70 14.39
CA PHE A 135 -17.08 -24.11 15.79
C PHE A 135 -18.41 -24.80 16.12
N LEU A 136 -18.36 -26.00 16.71
CA LEU A 136 -19.56 -26.76 17.11
C LEU A 136 -20.24 -26.19 18.37
N ARG A 137 -19.52 -25.33 19.11
CA ARG A 137 -19.95 -24.63 20.33
C ARG A 137 -19.38 -23.21 20.39
N ASN A 138 -19.71 -22.45 21.42
CA ASN A 138 -18.99 -21.20 21.69
C ASN A 138 -17.56 -21.53 22.19
N GLN A 139 -16.53 -21.10 21.47
CA GLN A 139 -15.12 -21.42 21.72
C GLN A 139 -14.53 -20.77 23.00
N ARG A 140 -15.34 -20.05 23.78
CA ARG A 140 -14.98 -19.48 25.09
C ARG A 140 -15.83 -20.05 26.23
N ARG A 141 -16.61 -21.11 26.01
CA ARG A 141 -17.44 -21.77 27.03
C ARG A 141 -17.25 -23.28 27.01
N TRP A 142 -17.28 -23.88 28.20
CA TRP A 142 -17.24 -25.33 28.37
C TRP A 142 -18.53 -25.99 27.90
N THR A 143 -19.68 -25.49 28.37
CA THR A 143 -21.00 -26.04 28.06
C THR A 143 -21.65 -25.39 26.83
N ALA A 144 -22.40 -26.18 26.08
CA ALA A 144 -23.25 -25.73 24.99
C ALA A 144 -24.59 -26.49 24.98
N PRO A 145 -25.68 -25.91 24.46
CA PRO A 145 -26.95 -26.61 24.36
C PRO A 145 -26.86 -27.84 23.42
N PRO A 146 -27.77 -28.81 23.55
CA PRO A 146 -27.96 -29.85 22.54
C PRO A 146 -28.25 -29.26 21.16
N LEU A 147 -27.88 -29.97 20.10
CA LEU A 147 -28.24 -29.58 18.74
C LEU A 147 -29.73 -29.88 18.48
N ASP A 148 -30.43 -28.90 17.92
CA ASP A 148 -31.84 -28.98 17.51
C ASP A 148 -32.00 -29.99 16.35
N PRO A 149 -32.78 -31.08 16.51
CA PRO A 149 -32.89 -32.15 15.50
C PRO A 149 -33.34 -31.67 14.11
N GLU A 150 -34.25 -30.69 14.03
CA GLU A 150 -34.70 -30.15 12.74
C GLU A 150 -33.59 -29.33 12.06
N LYS A 151 -32.74 -28.66 12.85
CA LYS A 151 -31.55 -27.95 12.32
C LYS A 151 -30.45 -28.92 11.89
N VAL A 152 -30.26 -30.02 12.61
CA VAL A 152 -29.33 -31.11 12.21
C VAL A 152 -29.78 -31.75 10.91
N LYS A 153 -31.08 -32.03 10.77
CA LYS A 153 -31.67 -32.53 9.52
C LYS A 153 -31.49 -31.54 8.38
N ALA A 154 -31.85 -30.27 8.58
CA ALA A 154 -31.68 -29.22 7.56
C ALA A 154 -30.21 -29.01 7.17
N PHE A 155 -29.25 -29.17 8.09
CA PHE A 155 -27.82 -29.14 7.79
C PHE A 155 -27.43 -30.27 6.84
N ARG A 156 -27.83 -31.51 7.14
CA ARG A 156 -27.57 -32.70 6.30
C ARG A 156 -28.22 -32.57 4.92
N GLU A 157 -29.49 -32.16 4.86
CA GLU A 157 -30.22 -31.92 3.61
C GLU A 157 -29.56 -30.81 2.77
N ASN A 158 -29.13 -29.70 3.38
CA ASN A 158 -28.40 -28.63 2.70
C ASN A 158 -27.04 -29.09 2.17
N CYS A 159 -26.29 -29.92 2.91
CA CYS A 159 -25.01 -30.46 2.45
C CYS A 159 -25.17 -31.32 1.19
N ILE A 160 -26.18 -32.20 1.17
CA ILE A 160 -26.53 -33.02 -0.01
C ILE A 160 -26.99 -32.12 -1.16
N GLN A 161 -27.93 -31.20 -0.93
CA GLN A 161 -28.47 -30.30 -1.96
C GLN A 161 -27.41 -29.40 -2.61
N HIS A 162 -26.37 -29.04 -1.86
CA HIS A 162 -25.32 -28.12 -2.32
C HIS A 162 -23.95 -28.80 -2.53
N ASN A 163 -23.91 -30.13 -2.66
CA ASN A 163 -22.73 -30.94 -2.96
C ASN A 163 -21.52 -30.69 -2.02
N TYR A 164 -21.76 -30.48 -0.73
CA TYR A 164 -20.70 -30.49 0.29
C TYR A 164 -20.57 -31.90 0.87
N ALA A 165 -19.53 -32.63 0.48
CA ALA A 165 -19.17 -33.89 1.13
C ALA A 165 -18.57 -33.62 2.51
N SER A 166 -18.87 -34.50 3.48
CA SER A 166 -18.44 -34.35 4.88
C SER A 166 -16.92 -34.18 5.06
N LYS A 167 -16.11 -34.81 4.19
CA LYS A 167 -14.65 -34.67 4.20
C LYS A 167 -14.11 -33.29 3.80
N PHE A 168 -14.95 -32.39 3.28
CA PHE A 168 -14.58 -31.00 2.95
C PHE A 168 -15.08 -30.00 4.02
N ILE A 169 -15.64 -30.49 5.11
CA ILE A 169 -16.07 -29.69 6.25
C ILE A 169 -15.12 -30.04 7.40
N LEU A 170 -14.45 -29.03 7.96
CA LEU A 170 -13.43 -29.20 9.00
C LEU A 170 -13.85 -28.44 10.28
N PRO A 171 -14.71 -29.01 11.14
CA PRO A 171 -15.10 -28.36 12.39
C PRO A 171 -13.91 -28.15 13.32
N HIS A 172 -13.86 -26.99 13.97
CA HIS A 172 -12.81 -26.63 14.91
C HIS A 172 -13.25 -26.83 16.37
N GLY A 173 -12.36 -27.40 17.17
CA GLY A 173 -12.53 -27.56 18.60
C GLY A 173 -12.35 -26.27 19.39
N SER A 174 -12.87 -26.27 20.62
CA SER A 174 -12.77 -25.12 21.52
C SER A 174 -11.35 -24.91 22.05
N TYR A 175 -10.84 -23.67 22.02
CA TYR A 175 -9.52 -23.29 22.54
C TYR A 175 -9.33 -23.54 24.06
N LEU A 176 -10.39 -23.95 24.76
CA LEU A 176 -10.35 -24.38 26.17
C LEU A 176 -9.82 -25.81 26.35
N ILE A 177 -9.83 -26.65 25.30
CA ILE A 177 -9.45 -28.06 25.38
C ILE A 177 -7.92 -28.17 25.50
N ASN A 178 -7.44 -28.84 26.56
CA ASN A 178 -6.05 -29.26 26.69
C ASN A 178 -5.98 -30.73 27.13
N LEU A 179 -5.92 -31.66 26.18
CA LEU A 179 -5.81 -33.10 26.46
C LEU A 179 -4.44 -33.47 27.03
N GLY A 180 -3.40 -32.67 26.76
CA GLY A 180 -2.04 -32.85 27.30
C GLY A 180 -1.85 -32.41 28.75
N ASN A 181 -2.85 -31.80 29.38
CA ASN A 181 -2.75 -31.28 30.74
C ASN A 181 -2.43 -32.41 31.74
N PRO A 182 -1.37 -32.34 32.56
CA PRO A 182 -1.06 -33.38 33.54
C PRO A 182 -2.08 -33.44 34.69
N ASP A 183 -2.74 -32.33 35.02
CA ASP A 183 -3.82 -32.28 35.99
C ASP A 183 -5.01 -33.12 35.53
N GLN A 184 -5.36 -34.16 36.30
CA GLN A 184 -6.38 -35.13 35.92
C GLN A 184 -7.80 -34.55 35.85
N GLU A 185 -8.16 -33.60 36.72
CA GLU A 185 -9.49 -32.97 36.71
C GLU A 185 -9.63 -32.05 35.49
N LYS A 186 -8.61 -31.24 35.22
CA LYS A 186 -8.56 -30.34 34.05
C LYS A 186 -8.47 -31.13 32.73
N ARG A 187 -7.79 -32.27 32.72
CA ARG A 187 -7.72 -33.19 31.58
C ARG A 187 -9.05 -33.88 31.32
N GLU A 188 -9.70 -34.46 32.33
CA GLU A 188 -11.01 -35.10 32.14
C GLU A 188 -12.07 -34.06 31.73
N LYS A 189 -12.04 -32.83 32.27
CA LYS A 189 -12.90 -31.74 31.79
C LYS A 189 -12.66 -31.37 30.33
N SER A 190 -11.41 -31.41 29.88
CA SER A 190 -11.04 -31.22 28.46
C SER A 190 -11.51 -32.40 27.60
N TYR A 191 -11.38 -33.62 28.10
CA TYR A 191 -11.83 -34.85 27.44
C TYR A 191 -13.36 -34.87 27.25
N GLN A 192 -14.14 -34.51 28.27
CA GLN A 192 -15.61 -34.48 28.17
C GLN A 192 -16.08 -33.45 27.14
N ALA A 193 -15.44 -32.27 27.05
CA ALA A 193 -15.74 -31.28 26.01
C ALA A 193 -15.36 -31.78 24.60
N PHE A 194 -14.22 -32.46 24.47
CA PHE A 194 -13.75 -33.08 23.23
C PHE A 194 -14.70 -34.20 22.74
N LEU A 195 -15.06 -35.13 23.61
CA LEU A 195 -16.00 -36.21 23.34
C LEU A 195 -17.39 -35.69 22.93
N GLU A 196 -17.89 -34.66 23.61
CA GLU A 196 -19.18 -34.02 23.29
C GLU A 196 -19.14 -33.30 21.92
N ASP A 197 -17.98 -32.79 21.48
CA ASP A 197 -17.81 -32.26 20.12
C ASP A 197 -17.74 -33.35 19.04
N LEU A 198 -17.03 -34.46 19.28
CA LEU A 198 -17.03 -35.60 18.37
C LEU A 198 -18.45 -36.16 18.17
N ASN A 199 -19.22 -36.28 19.26
CA ASN A 199 -20.65 -36.65 19.20
C ASN A 199 -21.49 -35.63 18.39
N ARG A 200 -21.18 -34.32 18.45
CA ARG A 200 -21.81 -33.32 17.57
C ARG A 200 -21.43 -33.51 16.10
N CYS A 201 -20.19 -33.90 15.78
CA CYS A 201 -19.81 -34.28 14.42
C CYS A 201 -20.63 -35.48 13.92
N GLU A 202 -20.78 -36.55 14.71
CA GLU A 202 -21.58 -37.73 14.30
C GLU A 202 -23.05 -37.36 14.06
N LEU A 203 -23.65 -36.58 14.96
CA LEU A 203 -25.01 -36.05 14.81
C LEU A 203 -25.16 -35.21 13.54
N LEU A 204 -24.17 -34.39 13.17
CA LEU A 204 -24.18 -33.63 11.92
C LEU A 204 -23.85 -34.47 10.68
N GLY A 205 -23.19 -35.63 10.84
CA GLY A 205 -22.71 -36.47 9.73
C GLY A 205 -21.33 -36.04 9.19
N LEU A 206 -20.51 -35.42 10.04
CA LEU A 206 -19.19 -34.89 9.72
C LEU A 206 -18.10 -35.89 10.11
N SER A 207 -17.12 -36.08 9.24
CA SER A 207 -16.09 -37.12 9.36
C SER A 207 -14.74 -36.64 9.90
N LEU A 208 -14.56 -35.33 10.08
CA LEU A 208 -13.34 -34.70 10.59
C LEU A 208 -13.66 -33.85 11.84
N TYR A 209 -12.66 -33.62 12.68
CA TYR A 209 -12.67 -32.63 13.76
C TYR A 209 -11.24 -32.15 14.05
N ASN A 210 -10.97 -30.86 13.86
CA ASN A 210 -9.67 -30.23 14.10
C ASN A 210 -9.54 -29.72 15.53
N PHE A 211 -8.39 -29.93 16.17
CA PHE A 211 -8.11 -29.39 17.50
C PHE A 211 -6.61 -29.19 17.76
N HIS A 212 -6.30 -28.24 18.64
CA HIS A 212 -4.94 -28.03 19.15
C HIS A 212 -4.60 -29.15 20.15
N PRO A 213 -3.46 -29.84 20.03
CA PRO A 213 -3.09 -30.98 20.91
C PRO A 213 -3.01 -30.59 22.40
N GLY A 214 -2.47 -29.40 22.71
CA GLY A 214 -2.46 -28.85 24.07
C GLY A 214 -1.09 -28.40 24.58
N SER A 215 -0.89 -28.50 25.89
CA SER A 215 0.28 -27.94 26.60
C SER A 215 0.55 -28.67 27.91
N THR A 216 1.83 -28.87 28.23
CA THR A 216 2.28 -29.43 29.53
C THR A 216 1.98 -28.51 30.73
N VAL A 217 1.60 -27.26 30.44
CA VAL A 217 1.50 -26.12 31.38
C VAL A 217 2.74 -25.91 32.28
N GLY A 218 3.89 -26.50 31.93
CA GLY A 218 5.13 -26.48 32.71
C GLY A 218 5.14 -27.46 33.89
N GLN A 219 4.21 -28.42 33.93
CA GLN A 219 4.00 -29.34 35.06
C GLN A 219 4.33 -30.81 34.74
N CYS A 220 4.63 -31.14 33.47
CA CYS A 220 5.07 -32.47 33.04
C CYS A 220 6.04 -32.38 31.85
N THR A 221 6.67 -33.49 31.47
CA THR A 221 7.50 -33.54 30.26
C THR A 221 6.64 -33.55 28.98
N LYS A 222 7.24 -33.24 27.82
CA LYS A 222 6.51 -33.28 26.55
C LYS A 222 6.01 -34.69 26.22
N GLU A 223 6.78 -35.71 26.55
CA GLU A 223 6.48 -37.13 26.32
C GLU A 223 5.28 -37.59 27.17
N GLN A 224 5.19 -37.12 28.42
CA GLN A 224 4.05 -37.37 29.30
C GLN A 224 2.77 -36.71 28.76
N SER A 225 2.86 -35.44 28.33
CA SER A 225 1.75 -34.73 27.69
C SER A 225 1.32 -35.37 26.37
N ILE A 226 2.26 -35.84 25.55
CA ILE A 226 2.02 -36.57 24.30
C ILE A 226 1.27 -37.88 24.57
N GLN A 227 1.67 -38.61 25.62
CA GLN A 227 0.96 -39.83 26.04
C GLN A 227 -0.48 -39.50 26.45
N HIS A 228 -0.70 -38.49 27.29
CA HIS A 228 -2.05 -38.06 27.69
C HIS A 228 -2.95 -37.69 26.50
N ILE A 229 -2.41 -37.01 25.48
CA ILE A 229 -3.17 -36.69 24.25
C ILE A 229 -3.56 -37.97 23.52
N ALA A 230 -2.61 -38.89 23.31
CA ALA A 230 -2.88 -40.17 22.65
C ALA A 230 -3.88 -41.05 23.43
N ASP A 231 -3.78 -41.08 24.76
CA ASP A 231 -4.71 -41.80 25.64
C ASP A 231 -6.13 -41.24 25.52
N CYS A 232 -6.28 -39.91 25.51
CA CYS A 232 -7.57 -39.25 25.28
C CYS A 232 -8.14 -39.51 23.87
N ILE A 233 -7.32 -39.49 22.82
CA ILE A 233 -7.77 -39.85 21.46
C ILE A 233 -8.22 -41.32 21.42
N ASN A 234 -7.46 -42.23 22.04
CA ASN A 234 -7.79 -43.66 22.12
C ASN A 234 -9.12 -43.90 22.84
N LYS A 235 -9.31 -43.29 24.02
CA LYS A 235 -10.57 -43.35 24.79
C LYS A 235 -11.75 -42.81 23.96
N ALA A 236 -11.56 -41.68 23.26
CA ALA A 236 -12.59 -41.12 22.39
C ALA A 236 -12.91 -41.99 21.16
N HIS A 237 -11.94 -42.71 20.60
CA HIS A 237 -12.16 -43.67 19.50
C HIS A 237 -12.89 -44.94 19.97
N GLU A 238 -12.81 -45.28 21.26
CA GLU A 238 -13.58 -46.36 21.89
C GLU A 238 -15.01 -45.90 22.25
N GLU A 239 -15.21 -44.60 22.53
CA GLU A 239 -16.53 -44.00 22.85
C GLU A 239 -17.29 -43.39 21.64
N THR A 240 -16.72 -43.38 20.43
CA THR A 240 -17.34 -42.82 19.19
C THR A 240 -17.05 -43.68 17.96
N SER A 241 -17.79 -43.51 16.86
CA SER A 241 -17.83 -44.50 15.77
C SER A 241 -17.11 -44.14 14.46
N SER A 242 -17.00 -42.85 14.11
CA SER A 242 -16.84 -42.42 12.71
C SER A 242 -15.96 -41.19 12.48
N VAL A 243 -15.80 -40.31 13.48
CA VAL A 243 -15.02 -39.06 13.32
C VAL A 243 -13.52 -39.34 13.34
N THR A 244 -12.78 -38.69 12.44
CA THR A 244 -11.31 -38.62 12.44
C THR A 244 -10.85 -37.45 13.30
N CYS A 245 -10.03 -37.72 14.32
CA CYS A 245 -9.38 -36.70 15.14
C CYS A 245 -8.20 -36.09 14.36
N VAL A 246 -8.32 -34.81 13.99
CA VAL A 246 -7.31 -34.07 13.24
C VAL A 246 -6.55 -33.14 14.20
N ILE A 247 -5.25 -33.38 14.33
CA ILE A 247 -4.37 -32.65 15.25
C ILE A 247 -3.70 -31.51 14.50
N GLU A 248 -3.73 -30.29 15.02
CA GLU A 248 -3.05 -29.15 14.38
C GLU A 248 -1.59 -28.99 14.84
N ASN A 249 -0.70 -28.51 13.96
CA ASN A 249 0.60 -28.00 14.37
C ASN A 249 0.48 -26.59 14.98
N MET A 250 1.31 -26.31 15.99
CA MET A 250 1.20 -25.09 16.80
C MET A 250 2.39 -24.15 16.61
N ALA A 251 2.19 -22.84 16.80
CA ALA A 251 3.26 -21.83 16.73
C ALA A 251 4.43 -22.04 17.73
N GLY A 252 4.26 -22.86 18.78
CA GLY A 252 5.36 -23.26 19.67
C GLY A 252 5.71 -22.31 20.83
N ALA A 253 4.79 -21.44 21.25
CA ALA A 253 5.00 -20.58 22.42
C ALA A 253 5.10 -21.41 23.73
N GLY A 254 6.25 -21.35 24.42
CA GLY A 254 6.42 -21.88 25.77
C GLY A 254 6.19 -23.39 25.88
N ASN A 255 5.16 -23.78 26.63
CA ASN A 255 4.91 -25.18 27.04
C ASN A 255 3.98 -25.98 26.10
N ILE A 256 3.74 -25.46 24.88
CA ILE A 256 2.81 -26.04 23.90
C ILE A 256 3.42 -27.29 23.21
N ILE A 257 2.56 -28.27 22.89
CA ILE A 257 2.85 -29.49 22.11
C ILE A 257 2.42 -29.30 20.65
N GLY A 258 3.04 -30.03 19.72
CA GLY A 258 2.71 -29.97 18.28
C GLY A 258 3.46 -28.85 17.55
N SER A 259 4.49 -28.28 18.18
CA SER A 259 5.37 -27.27 17.61
C SER A 259 6.37 -27.83 16.59
N ARG A 260 6.63 -29.14 16.68
CA ARG A 260 7.48 -29.91 15.79
C ARG A 260 6.66 -31.03 15.16
N PHE A 261 6.90 -31.34 13.88
CA PHE A 261 6.24 -32.46 13.21
C PHE A 261 6.54 -33.81 13.89
N GLU A 262 7.72 -33.93 14.50
CA GLU A 262 8.09 -35.06 15.35
C GLU A 262 7.14 -35.25 16.54
N GLU A 263 6.70 -34.17 17.20
CA GLU A 263 5.75 -34.23 18.33
C GLU A 263 4.36 -34.73 17.89
N LEU A 264 3.94 -34.41 16.66
CA LEU A 264 2.68 -34.89 16.08
C LEU A 264 2.78 -36.35 15.63
N GLY A 265 3.89 -36.73 14.99
CA GLY A 265 4.20 -38.13 14.66
C GLY A 265 4.26 -39.00 15.91
N ASP A 266 4.81 -38.48 17.01
CA ASP A 266 4.84 -39.14 18.31
C ASP A 266 3.44 -39.38 18.91
N ILE A 267 2.51 -38.42 18.79
CA ILE A 267 1.11 -38.64 19.19
C ILE A 267 0.47 -39.72 18.30
N ILE A 268 0.60 -39.59 16.98
CA ILE A 268 0.03 -40.52 15.99
C ILE A 268 0.58 -41.95 16.17
N SER A 269 1.85 -42.10 16.56
CA SER A 269 2.45 -43.42 16.83
C SER A 269 1.77 -44.16 17.98
N ARG A 270 1.24 -43.43 18.98
CA ARG A 270 0.58 -43.94 20.20
C ARG A 270 -0.94 -44.12 20.07
N VAL A 271 -1.58 -43.52 19.07
CA VAL A 271 -3.01 -43.77 18.78
C VAL A 271 -3.20 -45.17 18.19
N LYS A 272 -4.12 -45.98 18.73
CA LYS A 272 -4.40 -47.36 18.32
C LYS A 272 -4.94 -47.41 16.89
N ASP A 273 -6.06 -46.72 16.64
CA ASP A 273 -6.70 -46.66 15.33
C ASP A 273 -6.04 -45.59 14.44
N LYS A 274 -5.18 -46.06 13.52
CA LYS A 274 -4.50 -45.22 12.54
C LYS A 274 -5.43 -44.66 11.45
N SER A 275 -6.62 -45.22 11.27
CA SER A 275 -7.57 -44.76 10.23
C SER A 275 -8.30 -43.48 10.63
N ARG A 276 -8.55 -43.31 11.94
CA ARG A 276 -9.29 -42.19 12.54
C ARG A 276 -8.41 -41.10 13.15
N VAL A 277 -7.13 -41.01 12.79
CA VAL A 277 -6.26 -39.90 13.19
C VAL A 277 -5.64 -39.22 11.97
N GLY A 278 -5.38 -37.91 12.07
CA GLY A 278 -4.69 -37.14 11.04
C GLY A 278 -4.14 -35.80 11.54
N VAL A 279 -3.64 -34.99 10.61
CA VAL A 279 -3.04 -33.68 10.89
C VAL A 279 -3.68 -32.59 10.01
N CYS A 280 -3.89 -31.41 10.61
CA CYS A 280 -4.09 -30.17 9.88
C CYS A 280 -2.77 -29.38 9.91
N ILE A 281 -2.34 -28.86 8.75
CA ILE A 281 -1.22 -27.93 8.70
C ILE A 281 -1.77 -26.50 8.80
N ASP A 282 -1.54 -25.78 9.89
CA ASP A 282 -1.64 -24.32 9.85
C ASP A 282 -0.32 -23.70 9.37
N THR A 283 -0.46 -22.88 8.33
CA THR A 283 0.65 -22.26 7.61
C THR A 283 1.32 -21.13 8.40
N CYS A 284 0.57 -20.38 9.22
CA CYS A 284 1.12 -19.35 10.11
C CYS A 284 1.88 -19.99 11.28
N HIS A 285 1.33 -21.03 11.89
CA HIS A 285 1.93 -21.83 12.95
C HIS A 285 3.21 -22.52 12.48
N ALA A 286 3.22 -23.12 11.28
CA ALA A 286 4.41 -23.74 10.71
C ALA A 286 5.55 -22.71 10.56
N PHE A 287 5.23 -21.53 10.03
CA PHE A 287 6.18 -20.42 9.89
C PHE A 287 6.66 -19.85 11.23
N ALA A 288 5.75 -19.70 12.20
CA ALA A 288 6.05 -19.21 13.54
C ALA A 288 6.92 -20.18 14.34
N ALA A 289 6.78 -21.50 14.13
CA ALA A 289 7.64 -22.53 14.71
C ALA A 289 9.00 -22.65 13.98
N GLY A 290 9.05 -22.32 12.68
CA GLY A 290 10.29 -22.16 11.92
C GLY A 290 10.41 -22.95 10.62
N TYR A 291 9.33 -23.58 10.17
CA TYR A 291 9.23 -24.23 8.86
C TYR A 291 8.91 -23.18 7.78
N ASP A 292 9.79 -23.02 6.78
CA ASP A 292 9.72 -21.93 5.81
C ASP A 292 9.06 -22.37 4.49
N LEU A 293 7.95 -21.73 4.13
CA LEU A 293 7.15 -22.05 2.93
C LEU A 293 7.35 -21.06 1.78
N ARG A 294 8.17 -20.01 1.95
CA ARG A 294 8.19 -18.80 1.09
C ARG A 294 8.80 -18.99 -0.31
N THR A 295 9.47 -20.11 -0.56
CA THR A 295 10.14 -20.42 -1.84
C THR A 295 10.01 -21.91 -2.13
N ARG A 296 10.04 -22.33 -3.41
CA ARG A 296 9.91 -23.77 -3.77
C ARG A 296 10.91 -24.65 -3.02
N LYS A 297 12.18 -24.23 -2.87
CA LYS A 297 13.21 -24.99 -2.15
C LYS A 297 12.91 -25.13 -0.65
N ALA A 298 12.40 -24.08 -0.01
CA ALA A 298 12.05 -24.10 1.40
C ALA A 298 10.77 -24.93 1.63
N TYR A 299 9.74 -24.67 0.82
CA TYR A 299 8.47 -25.40 0.79
C TYR A 299 8.67 -26.91 0.62
N GLU A 300 9.45 -27.36 -0.36
CA GLU A 300 9.71 -28.78 -0.58
C GLU A 300 10.54 -29.40 0.55
N LYS A 301 11.44 -28.63 1.19
CA LYS A 301 12.13 -29.10 2.39
C LYS A 301 11.12 -29.33 3.53
N THR A 302 10.26 -28.36 3.83
CA THR A 302 9.22 -28.49 4.87
C THR A 302 8.23 -29.62 4.58
N MET A 303 7.82 -29.78 3.32
CA MET A 303 6.95 -30.88 2.89
C MET A 303 7.67 -32.25 2.97
N SER A 304 8.99 -32.31 2.75
CA SER A 304 9.79 -33.51 3.01
C SER A 304 9.92 -33.82 4.51
N GLU A 305 10.14 -32.82 5.37
CA GLU A 305 10.19 -32.99 6.83
C GLU A 305 8.82 -33.48 7.37
N PHE A 306 7.71 -32.92 6.87
CA PHE A 306 6.36 -33.44 7.15
C PHE A 306 6.21 -34.90 6.69
N SER A 307 6.66 -35.22 5.47
CA SER A 307 6.60 -36.59 4.94
C SER A 307 7.46 -37.59 5.70
N GLN A 308 8.55 -37.16 6.31
CA GLN A 308 9.49 -37.99 7.06
C GLN A 308 8.98 -38.29 8.48
N HIS A 309 8.37 -37.32 9.15
CA HIS A 309 7.98 -37.44 10.56
C HIS A 309 6.49 -37.79 10.77
N ILE A 310 5.63 -37.51 9.79
CA ILE A 310 4.19 -37.79 9.84
C ILE A 310 3.79 -38.64 8.62
N GLY A 311 4.03 -38.14 7.41
CA GLY A 311 3.61 -38.77 6.16
C GLY A 311 2.26 -38.27 5.64
N PHE A 312 2.16 -38.04 4.32
CA PHE A 312 0.98 -37.44 3.67
C PHE A 312 -0.31 -38.26 3.84
N GLN A 313 -0.23 -39.56 4.10
CA GLN A 313 -1.38 -40.41 4.38
C GLN A 313 -2.17 -39.99 5.63
N TYR A 314 -1.59 -39.17 6.52
CA TYR A 314 -2.27 -38.58 7.68
C TYR A 314 -2.71 -37.12 7.47
N LEU A 315 -2.38 -36.46 6.36
CA LEU A 315 -2.85 -35.10 6.11
C LEU A 315 -4.37 -35.11 5.88
N ARG A 316 -5.11 -34.25 6.58
CA ARG A 316 -6.59 -34.19 6.53
C ARG A 316 -7.15 -32.78 6.30
N GLY A 317 -6.32 -31.75 6.39
CA GLY A 317 -6.70 -30.37 6.09
C GLY A 317 -5.49 -29.45 6.14
N MET A 318 -5.70 -28.19 5.76
CA MET A 318 -4.70 -27.13 5.90
C MET A 318 -5.38 -25.80 6.19
N HIS A 319 -4.90 -25.05 7.17
CA HIS A 319 -5.32 -23.68 7.44
C HIS A 319 -4.38 -22.71 6.69
N LEU A 320 -4.99 -21.81 5.91
CA LEU A 320 -4.33 -20.87 5.00
C LEU A 320 -4.33 -19.49 5.65
N ASN A 321 -3.24 -19.19 6.36
CA ASN A 321 -3.07 -17.98 7.14
C ASN A 321 -1.68 -17.40 6.87
N ASP A 322 -1.62 -16.18 6.33
CA ASP A 322 -0.34 -15.47 6.23
C ASP A 322 0.09 -15.02 7.64
N SER A 323 1.38 -14.84 7.92
CA SER A 323 1.84 -14.47 9.27
C SER A 323 2.09 -12.97 9.39
N LYS A 324 1.53 -12.32 10.42
CA LYS A 324 1.92 -10.95 10.83
C LYS A 324 3.30 -10.89 11.49
N THR A 325 4.00 -12.02 11.64
CA THR A 325 5.28 -12.10 12.33
C THR A 325 6.32 -12.86 11.51
N GLN A 326 7.60 -12.67 11.83
CA GLN A 326 8.72 -13.28 11.10
C GLN A 326 8.85 -14.78 11.40
N LEU A 327 9.61 -15.49 10.56
CA LEU A 327 9.96 -16.90 10.75
C LEU A 327 10.57 -17.11 12.15
N LYS A 328 10.17 -18.18 12.87
CA LYS A 328 10.59 -18.45 14.27
C LYS A 328 10.17 -17.37 15.29
N SER A 329 9.04 -16.70 15.08
CA SER A 329 8.47 -15.75 16.05
C SER A 329 7.88 -16.41 17.31
N PHE A 330 7.54 -17.69 17.23
CA PHE A 330 6.71 -18.43 18.18
C PHE A 330 5.36 -17.77 18.49
N ARG A 331 4.78 -17.03 17.53
CA ARG A 331 3.52 -16.26 17.68
C ARG A 331 2.51 -16.61 16.61
N ASP A 332 1.39 -17.21 17.02
CA ASP A 332 0.12 -17.12 16.32
C ASP A 332 -0.25 -15.63 16.18
N ARG A 333 -0.28 -15.13 14.93
CA ARG A 333 -0.91 -13.87 14.51
C ARG A 333 -1.24 -13.89 13.00
N HIS A 334 -2.45 -14.30 12.63
CA HIS A 334 -2.88 -14.36 11.23
C HIS A 334 -2.97 -13.00 10.53
N ALA A 335 -2.61 -12.98 9.25
CA ALA A 335 -2.85 -11.95 8.23
C ALA A 335 -3.60 -12.57 7.04
N ASN A 336 -4.29 -11.73 6.26
CA ASN A 336 -4.87 -12.14 4.98
C ASN A 336 -3.77 -12.55 3.98
N ILE A 337 -4.13 -13.44 3.05
CA ILE A 337 -3.28 -14.04 2.02
C ILE A 337 -2.47 -12.97 1.28
N GLY A 338 -1.13 -13.07 1.36
CA GLY A 338 -0.20 -12.16 0.70
C GLY A 338 0.02 -10.81 1.39
N LYS A 339 -0.62 -10.55 2.53
CA LYS A 339 -0.47 -9.30 3.32
C LYS A 339 0.51 -9.46 4.50
N GLY A 340 1.19 -10.61 4.64
CA GLY A 340 2.13 -10.91 5.73
C GLY A 340 3.51 -11.39 5.26
N TYR A 341 4.24 -12.05 6.16
CA TYR A 341 5.62 -12.50 5.96
C TYR A 341 5.77 -13.81 5.16
N LEU A 342 4.69 -14.58 4.94
CA LEU A 342 4.70 -15.73 4.03
C LEU A 342 4.57 -15.27 2.57
N GLY A 343 3.70 -14.29 2.31
CA GLY A 343 3.49 -13.75 0.98
C GLY A 343 2.82 -14.71 -0.01
N LEU A 344 2.52 -14.22 -1.21
CA LEU A 344 1.71 -14.95 -2.20
C LEU A 344 2.35 -16.23 -2.75
N GLU A 345 3.68 -16.35 -2.76
CA GLU A 345 4.35 -17.52 -3.35
C GLU A 345 4.10 -18.81 -2.54
N ALA A 346 4.06 -18.73 -1.21
CA ALA A 346 3.70 -19.88 -0.36
C ALA A 346 2.32 -20.43 -0.74
N PHE A 347 1.34 -19.54 -0.96
CA PHE A 347 -0.02 -19.92 -1.34
C PHE A 347 -0.13 -20.35 -2.81
N ARG A 348 0.68 -19.80 -3.73
CA ARG A 348 0.77 -20.29 -5.11
C ARG A 348 1.33 -21.72 -5.15
N LEU A 349 2.32 -22.02 -4.32
CA LEU A 349 2.87 -23.37 -4.19
C LEU A 349 1.81 -24.36 -3.66
N ILE A 350 1.12 -24.02 -2.58
CA ILE A 350 0.02 -24.80 -2.01
C ILE A 350 -1.10 -25.08 -3.04
N MET A 351 -1.54 -24.05 -3.76
CA MET A 351 -2.63 -24.17 -4.73
C MET A 351 -2.25 -24.96 -6.00
N ASN A 352 -0.96 -25.22 -6.24
CA ASN A 352 -0.44 -26.02 -7.36
C ASN A 352 0.31 -27.28 -6.90
N ASP A 353 0.10 -27.75 -5.67
CA ASP A 353 0.67 -29.00 -5.15
C ASP A 353 -0.39 -30.10 -5.11
N ASP A 354 -0.26 -31.12 -5.96
CA ASP A 354 -1.24 -32.21 -6.06
C ASP A 354 -1.39 -33.05 -4.78
N ARG A 355 -0.40 -33.02 -3.88
CA ARG A 355 -0.51 -33.64 -2.53
C ARG A 355 -1.61 -33.00 -1.68
N LEU A 356 -2.02 -31.79 -2.03
CA LEU A 356 -3.05 -30.98 -1.36
C LEU A 356 -4.35 -30.92 -2.17
N ASN A 357 -4.60 -31.89 -3.04
CA ASN A 357 -5.90 -32.09 -3.70
C ASN A 357 -6.85 -32.87 -2.76
N GLU A 358 -8.15 -32.78 -2.99
CA GLU A 358 -9.18 -33.61 -2.32
C GLU A 358 -9.24 -33.49 -0.76
N ILE A 359 -8.59 -32.48 -0.17
CA ILE A 359 -8.64 -32.08 1.25
C ILE A 359 -9.18 -30.64 1.43
N PRO A 360 -9.78 -30.30 2.59
CA PRO A 360 -10.22 -28.94 2.90
C PRO A 360 -9.04 -27.99 3.16
N LEU A 361 -9.06 -26.85 2.49
CA LEU A 361 -8.14 -25.72 2.65
C LEU A 361 -8.93 -24.53 3.20
N ILE A 362 -8.68 -24.13 4.46
CA ILE A 362 -9.55 -23.22 5.22
C ILE A 362 -8.84 -21.91 5.54
N LEU A 363 -9.44 -20.78 5.19
CA LEU A 363 -9.04 -19.45 5.65
C LEU A 363 -9.52 -19.21 7.09
N GLU A 364 -8.60 -18.83 7.98
CA GLU A 364 -8.91 -18.23 9.29
C GLU A 364 -8.34 -16.81 9.37
N THR A 365 -8.28 -16.16 8.21
CA THR A 365 -7.72 -14.81 8.04
C THR A 365 -8.61 -13.78 8.73
N PRO A 366 -8.05 -12.69 9.28
CA PRO A 366 -8.84 -11.72 10.03
C PRO A 366 -9.85 -10.99 9.13
N VAL A 367 -11.13 -11.14 9.47
CA VAL A 367 -12.24 -10.37 8.89
C VAL A 367 -12.35 -9.00 9.58
N GLY A 368 -12.84 -7.97 8.89
CA GLY A 368 -13.08 -6.65 9.48
C GLY A 368 -14.20 -6.68 10.53
N PRO A 369 -14.18 -5.80 11.55
CA PRO A 369 -15.11 -5.87 12.69
C PRO A 369 -16.60 -5.61 12.35
N ASP A 370 -16.90 -5.13 11.14
CA ASP A 370 -18.25 -4.80 10.66
C ASP A 370 -18.90 -5.87 9.75
N ASP A 371 -18.19 -6.95 9.41
CA ASP A 371 -18.62 -7.89 8.35
C ASP A 371 -18.33 -9.35 8.74
N GLU A 372 -19.28 -10.27 8.52
CA GLU A 372 -19.05 -11.71 8.78
C GLU A 372 -18.22 -12.39 7.66
N PHE A 373 -18.00 -11.73 6.51
CA PHE A 373 -17.41 -12.35 5.30
C PHE A 373 -16.46 -11.46 4.47
N SER A 374 -16.33 -10.16 4.76
CA SER A 374 -15.88 -9.07 3.86
C SER A 374 -14.85 -9.39 2.76
N ASP A 375 -13.74 -10.06 3.09
CA ASP A 375 -12.62 -10.31 2.16
C ASP A 375 -12.47 -11.78 1.76
N TRP A 376 -13.18 -12.73 2.40
CA TRP A 376 -12.99 -14.16 2.14
C TRP A 376 -13.42 -14.60 0.74
N ASP A 377 -14.45 -13.99 0.14
CA ASP A 377 -14.81 -14.27 -1.25
C ASP A 377 -13.68 -13.85 -2.21
N LYS A 378 -13.00 -12.73 -1.92
CA LYS A 378 -11.83 -12.24 -2.67
C LYS A 378 -10.57 -13.06 -2.41
N GLU A 379 -10.35 -13.53 -1.19
CA GLU A 379 -9.22 -14.39 -0.85
C GLU A 379 -9.37 -15.79 -1.49
N ILE A 380 -10.60 -16.32 -1.56
CA ILE A 380 -10.93 -17.54 -2.32
C ILE A 380 -10.74 -17.32 -3.83
N GLU A 381 -11.25 -16.20 -4.39
CA GLU A 381 -11.07 -15.86 -5.80
C GLU A 381 -9.60 -15.67 -6.17
N LEU A 382 -8.80 -15.05 -5.28
CA LEU A 382 -7.34 -14.93 -5.39
C LEU A 382 -6.65 -16.29 -5.37
N LEU A 383 -6.98 -17.17 -4.41
CA LEU A 383 -6.38 -18.50 -4.30
C LEU A 383 -6.66 -19.37 -5.54
N TYR A 384 -7.90 -19.38 -6.04
CA TYR A 384 -8.21 -20.04 -7.32
C TYR A 384 -7.52 -19.37 -8.51
N GLY A 385 -7.35 -18.05 -8.48
CA GLY A 385 -6.57 -17.29 -9.46
C GLY A 385 -5.07 -17.62 -9.48
N LEU A 386 -4.54 -18.34 -8.50
CA LEU A 386 -3.15 -18.84 -8.48
C LEU A 386 -3.00 -20.22 -9.14
N VAL A 387 -4.09 -20.95 -9.41
CA VAL A 387 -4.06 -22.30 -10.00
C VAL A 387 -3.69 -22.24 -11.48
N GLY A 388 -2.76 -23.09 -11.93
CA GLY A 388 -2.27 -23.13 -13.30
C GLY A 388 -1.33 -21.97 -13.67
N ILE A 389 -1.04 -21.06 -12.75
CA ILE A 389 -0.01 -20.03 -12.94
C ILE A 389 1.36 -20.65 -12.67
N GLU A 390 2.02 -21.09 -13.74
CA GLU A 390 3.48 -21.17 -13.77
C GLU A 390 4.09 -19.79 -13.43
N HIS A 391 5.29 -19.78 -12.84
CA HIS A 391 5.76 -18.68 -11.99
C HIS A 391 6.08 -17.36 -12.74
N VAL A 392 5.05 -16.62 -13.14
CA VAL A 392 5.14 -15.33 -13.85
C VAL A 392 4.77 -14.18 -12.91
N LYS A 393 5.61 -13.14 -12.84
CA LYS A 393 5.37 -11.94 -12.03
C LYS A 393 4.11 -11.19 -12.51
N SER A 394 3.32 -10.67 -11.57
CA SER A 394 1.88 -10.46 -11.74
C SER A 394 1.44 -9.35 -12.73
N ALA A 395 0.64 -9.77 -13.72
CA ALA A 395 -0.62 -9.20 -14.24
C ALA A 395 -0.77 -7.69 -14.59
N HIS A 396 -1.70 -7.40 -15.52
CA HIS A 396 -2.09 -6.02 -15.87
C HIS A 396 -3.47 -5.88 -16.54
N HIS A 397 -4.03 -4.66 -16.47
CA HIS A 397 -5.34 -4.17 -17.00
C HIS A 397 -6.56 -4.52 -16.13
N ARG A 398 -7.54 -3.62 -15.93
CA ARG A 398 -7.99 -2.44 -16.71
C ARG A 398 -7.77 -1.10 -15.99
N LYS A 399 -7.74 0.08 -16.64
CA LYS A 399 -7.27 0.52 -17.98
C LYS A 399 -7.14 2.05 -17.88
N GLY A 400 -6.15 2.68 -18.51
CA GLY A 400 -5.88 4.13 -18.33
C GLY A 400 -4.80 4.41 -17.26
N TYR A 401 -5.14 5.11 -16.18
CA TYR A 401 -4.16 5.76 -15.29
C TYR A 401 -3.33 4.84 -14.36
N ARG A 402 -3.84 3.69 -13.91
CA ARG A 402 -3.12 2.79 -12.96
C ARG A 402 -1.89 2.06 -13.54
N LYS A 403 -1.67 2.15 -14.86
CA LYS A 403 -0.57 1.45 -15.55
C LYS A 403 0.80 1.91 -15.02
N ASN A 404 0.98 3.23 -14.95
CA ASN A 404 2.28 3.85 -14.69
C ASN A 404 2.76 3.54 -13.27
N GLU A 405 1.92 3.72 -12.23
CA GLU A 405 2.27 3.35 -10.85
C GLU A 405 2.73 1.90 -10.71
N THR A 406 2.00 0.96 -11.31
CA THR A 406 2.30 -0.48 -11.18
C THR A 406 3.63 -0.81 -11.87
N ILE A 407 3.92 -0.15 -12.98
CA ILE A 407 5.17 -0.29 -13.74
C ILE A 407 6.35 0.37 -13.02
N ILE A 408 6.15 1.54 -12.42
CA ILE A 408 7.14 2.23 -11.58
C ILE A 408 7.50 1.34 -10.38
N ARG A 409 6.50 0.76 -9.71
CA ARG A 409 6.71 -0.22 -8.62
C ARG A 409 7.42 -1.49 -9.11
N LEU A 410 7.11 -2.00 -10.31
CA LEU A 410 7.83 -3.14 -10.90
C LEU A 410 9.29 -2.80 -11.21
N LEU A 411 9.57 -1.61 -11.75
CA LEU A 411 10.92 -1.16 -12.04
C LEU A 411 11.75 -1.01 -10.76
N TYR A 412 11.20 -0.43 -9.69
CA TYR A 412 11.81 -0.42 -8.34
C TYR A 412 12.02 -1.82 -7.72
N ASN A 413 11.54 -2.90 -8.36
CA ASN A 413 11.77 -4.29 -7.99
C ASN A 413 12.59 -5.08 -9.05
N ILE A 414 13.18 -4.39 -10.04
CA ILE A 414 13.92 -4.99 -11.16
C ILE A 414 15.29 -4.30 -11.35
N GLY A 415 15.31 -2.97 -11.33
CA GLY A 415 16.54 -2.16 -11.35
C GLY A 415 16.84 -1.55 -9.98
N SER A 416 18.05 -1.01 -9.83
CA SER A 416 18.41 -0.20 -8.67
C SER A 416 17.56 1.07 -8.60
N ARG A 417 17.38 1.63 -7.39
CA ARG A 417 16.65 2.89 -7.19
C ARG A 417 17.13 4.01 -8.13
N LYS A 418 18.43 4.05 -8.42
CA LYS A 418 19.12 4.97 -9.33
C LYS A 418 18.61 4.86 -10.78
N GLU A 419 18.65 3.65 -11.35
CA GLU A 419 18.17 3.36 -12.70
C GLU A 419 16.67 3.66 -12.88
N VAL A 420 15.89 3.50 -11.80
CA VAL A 420 14.44 3.73 -11.83
C VAL A 420 14.08 5.21 -11.67
N GLU A 421 14.81 5.96 -10.84
CA GLU A 421 14.71 7.43 -10.78
C GLU A 421 15.19 8.07 -12.10
N GLN A 422 16.22 7.50 -12.74
CA GLN A 422 16.68 7.87 -14.08
C GLN A 422 15.60 7.60 -15.14
N TYR A 423 14.99 6.40 -15.17
CA TYR A 423 13.84 6.09 -16.03
C TYR A 423 12.66 7.08 -15.80
N LEU A 424 12.33 7.36 -14.54
CA LEU A 424 11.24 8.26 -14.16
C LEU A 424 11.44 9.69 -14.67
N ARG A 425 12.67 10.22 -14.66
CA ARG A 425 12.97 11.54 -15.24
C ARG A 425 12.68 11.59 -16.73
N HIS A 426 13.11 10.57 -17.48
CA HIS A 426 12.84 10.49 -18.92
C HIS A 426 11.35 10.30 -19.23
N PHE A 427 10.62 9.54 -18.40
CA PHE A 427 9.18 9.31 -18.54
C PHE A 427 8.30 10.52 -18.13
N SER A 428 8.82 11.42 -17.30
CA SER A 428 8.10 12.65 -16.87
C SER A 428 8.40 13.88 -17.73
N SER A 429 9.31 13.77 -18.69
CA SER A 429 9.48 14.76 -19.75
C SER A 429 8.27 14.75 -20.71
N VAL A 430 7.94 15.93 -21.25
CA VAL A 430 6.83 16.11 -22.21
C VAL A 430 7.21 15.56 -23.61
N GLU A 431 8.48 15.24 -23.85
CA GLU A 431 9.02 14.82 -25.16
C GLU A 431 9.05 13.30 -25.39
N SER A 432 7.99 12.57 -25.03
CA SER A 432 7.93 11.09 -25.15
C SER A 432 8.13 10.54 -26.58
N GLN A 433 8.03 11.40 -27.60
CA GLN A 433 8.35 11.10 -29.00
C GLN A 433 9.86 10.90 -29.27
N LYS A 434 10.76 11.47 -28.44
CA LYS A 434 12.22 11.39 -28.62
C LYS A 434 12.87 10.21 -27.87
N PHE A 435 12.11 9.19 -27.48
CA PHE A 435 12.65 8.17 -26.59
C PHE A 435 13.74 7.30 -27.22
N ALA A 436 13.42 6.55 -28.28
CA ALA A 436 14.39 5.65 -28.91
C ALA A 436 14.12 5.39 -30.40
N VAL A 437 15.20 5.27 -31.17
CA VAL A 437 15.21 4.73 -32.54
C VAL A 437 15.83 3.33 -32.50
N ILE A 438 15.12 2.31 -33.01
CA ILE A 438 15.56 0.91 -33.00
C ILE A 438 15.74 0.43 -34.44
N LYS A 439 16.98 0.16 -34.83
CA LYS A 439 17.34 -0.49 -36.10
C LYS A 439 17.33 -2.01 -35.93
N VAL A 440 16.48 -2.68 -36.70
CA VAL A 440 16.34 -4.14 -36.74
C VAL A 440 17.06 -4.71 -37.96
N GLY A 441 17.98 -5.65 -37.75
CA GLY A 441 18.61 -6.42 -38.83
C GLY A 441 17.63 -7.45 -39.42
N GLY A 442 17.72 -7.71 -40.73
CA GLY A 442 16.78 -8.59 -41.43
C GLY A 442 16.69 -10.01 -40.83
N ALA A 443 17.82 -10.59 -40.40
CA ALA A 443 17.85 -11.91 -39.74
C ALA A 443 16.99 -11.94 -38.45
N VAL A 444 16.98 -10.86 -37.66
CA VAL A 444 16.16 -10.75 -36.44
C VAL A 444 14.65 -10.88 -36.73
N LEU A 445 14.21 -10.53 -37.95
CA LEU A 445 12.81 -10.72 -38.41
C LEU A 445 12.51 -12.12 -38.95
N SER A 446 13.54 -12.91 -39.28
CA SER A 446 13.40 -14.33 -39.60
C SER A 446 13.44 -15.19 -38.35
N ASP A 447 14.45 -14.97 -37.51
CA ASP A 447 14.93 -15.98 -36.54
C ASP A 447 14.58 -15.63 -35.08
N GLU A 448 14.35 -14.35 -34.77
CA GLU A 448 14.06 -13.86 -33.41
C GLU A 448 12.71 -13.11 -33.30
N LEU A 449 11.81 -13.21 -34.28
CA LEU A 449 10.64 -12.34 -34.42
C LEU A 449 9.76 -12.25 -33.17
N ASP A 450 9.41 -13.37 -32.54
CA ASP A 450 8.58 -13.37 -31.32
C ASP A 450 9.33 -12.76 -30.12
N THR A 451 10.66 -12.92 -30.05
CA THR A 451 11.51 -12.34 -28.99
C THR A 451 11.63 -10.82 -29.16
N LEU A 452 11.76 -10.36 -30.40
CA LEU A 452 11.72 -8.95 -30.80
C LEU A 452 10.36 -8.33 -30.48
N ALA A 453 9.26 -8.95 -30.93
CA ALA A 453 7.91 -8.46 -30.72
C ALA A 453 7.58 -8.41 -29.22
N SER A 454 7.92 -9.44 -28.45
CA SER A 454 7.77 -9.46 -26.98
C SER A 454 8.54 -8.32 -26.29
N SER A 455 9.78 -8.09 -26.69
CA SER A 455 10.62 -7.05 -26.08
C SER A 455 10.16 -5.63 -26.45
N ILE A 456 9.72 -5.39 -27.69
CA ILE A 456 9.10 -4.12 -28.10
C ILE A 456 7.73 -3.93 -27.43
N THR A 457 6.93 -5.00 -27.28
CA THR A 457 5.69 -5.01 -26.51
C THR A 457 5.92 -4.63 -25.05
N PHE A 458 7.02 -5.07 -24.42
CA PHE A 458 7.37 -4.62 -23.07
C PHE A 458 7.53 -3.09 -23.02
N LEU A 459 8.29 -2.50 -23.95
CA LEU A 459 8.51 -1.05 -24.03
C LEU A 459 7.19 -0.28 -24.18
N ASN A 460 6.31 -0.70 -25.09
CA ASN A 460 4.98 -0.08 -25.23
C ASN A 460 4.10 -0.28 -24.00
N ARG A 461 4.18 -1.44 -23.34
CA ARG A 461 3.42 -1.71 -22.12
C ARG A 461 3.82 -0.76 -20.99
N VAL A 462 5.12 -0.46 -20.84
CA VAL A 462 5.65 0.56 -19.91
C VAL A 462 5.46 2.01 -20.37
N GLY A 463 4.82 2.25 -21.53
CA GLY A 463 4.41 3.57 -22.00
C GLY A 463 5.43 4.29 -22.89
N LEU A 464 6.43 3.57 -23.39
CA LEU A 464 7.44 4.09 -24.32
C LEU A 464 7.00 3.87 -25.77
N TYR A 465 7.41 4.76 -26.66
CA TYR A 465 7.08 4.70 -28.09
C TYR A 465 8.36 4.61 -28.94
N PRO A 466 9.08 3.47 -28.92
CA PRO A 466 10.22 3.27 -29.78
C PRO A 466 9.82 3.34 -31.26
N ILE A 467 10.66 3.99 -32.06
CA ILE A 467 10.50 4.15 -33.50
C ILE A 467 11.35 3.07 -34.16
N VAL A 468 10.71 2.12 -34.83
CA VAL A 468 11.36 0.88 -35.29
C VAL A 468 11.61 0.97 -36.78
N LEU A 469 12.86 0.81 -37.20
CA LEU A 469 13.28 0.80 -38.61
C LEU A 469 13.89 -0.57 -38.92
N HIS A 470 13.47 -1.24 -39.99
CA HIS A 470 14.01 -2.56 -40.34
C HIS A 470 14.64 -2.65 -41.73
N GLY A 471 15.60 -3.56 -41.85
CA GLY A 471 16.08 -4.11 -43.12
C GLY A 471 15.37 -5.43 -43.46
N ALA A 472 15.70 -6.00 -44.63
CA ALA A 472 15.22 -7.33 -45.06
C ALA A 472 16.27 -8.11 -45.89
N GLY A 473 17.56 -7.98 -45.53
CA GLY A 473 18.70 -8.45 -46.33
C GLY A 473 18.69 -9.95 -46.68
N PRO A 474 18.63 -10.87 -45.70
CA PRO A 474 18.57 -12.32 -45.97
C PRO A 474 17.35 -12.75 -46.79
N GLN A 475 16.18 -12.21 -46.46
CA GLN A 475 14.92 -12.46 -47.16
C GLN A 475 15.00 -12.06 -48.64
N MET A 476 15.58 -10.88 -48.90
CA MET A 476 15.79 -10.35 -50.26
C MET A 476 16.83 -11.17 -51.05
N ASN A 477 17.93 -11.63 -50.43
CA ASN A 477 18.89 -12.51 -51.13
C ASN A 477 18.20 -13.78 -51.65
N LYS A 478 17.51 -14.50 -50.76
CA LYS A 478 16.80 -15.73 -51.11
C LYS A 478 15.81 -15.54 -52.25
N LEU A 479 15.02 -14.47 -52.24
CA LEU A 479 14.02 -14.21 -53.28
C LEU A 479 14.62 -13.67 -54.59
N LEU A 480 15.84 -13.10 -54.57
CA LEU A 480 16.60 -12.80 -55.78
C LEU A 480 17.17 -14.08 -56.41
N GLU A 481 17.71 -14.97 -55.59
CA GLU A 481 18.19 -16.31 -56.01
C GLU A 481 17.05 -17.13 -56.62
N GLU A 482 15.88 -17.22 -55.95
CA GLU A 482 14.67 -17.88 -56.47
C GLU A 482 14.12 -17.23 -57.76
N ALA A 483 14.36 -15.93 -57.97
CA ALA A 483 13.96 -15.20 -59.18
C ALA A 483 15.03 -15.20 -60.30
N GLY A 484 16.15 -15.92 -60.12
CA GLY A 484 17.26 -15.97 -61.08
C GLY A 484 17.96 -14.62 -61.26
N VAL A 485 18.20 -13.88 -60.17
CA VAL A 485 18.92 -12.60 -60.14
C VAL A 485 20.10 -12.72 -59.18
N GLU A 486 21.32 -12.68 -59.70
CA GLU A 486 22.52 -12.74 -58.85
C GLU A 486 22.69 -11.44 -58.03
N PRO A 487 22.84 -11.50 -56.69
CA PRO A 487 23.03 -10.31 -55.86
C PRO A 487 24.39 -9.62 -56.10
N ASN A 488 24.41 -8.57 -56.93
CA ASN A 488 25.59 -7.76 -57.19
C ASN A 488 25.87 -6.71 -56.09
N TYR A 489 27.14 -6.57 -55.68
CA TYR A 489 27.60 -5.59 -54.70
C TYR A 489 28.85 -4.86 -55.19
N ILE A 490 28.85 -3.52 -55.10
CA ILE A 490 30.00 -2.66 -55.38
C ILE A 490 30.24 -1.80 -54.13
N ASP A 491 31.49 -1.77 -53.64
CA ASP A 491 31.88 -1.10 -52.38
C ASP A 491 31.05 -1.50 -51.14
N GLY A 492 30.49 -2.71 -51.14
CA GLY A 492 29.57 -3.21 -50.09
C GLY A 492 28.12 -2.74 -50.23
N ILE A 493 27.81 -1.91 -51.24
CA ILE A 493 26.47 -1.43 -51.57
C ILE A 493 25.86 -2.38 -52.61
N ARG A 494 24.61 -2.83 -52.38
CA ARG A 494 23.88 -3.66 -53.34
C ARG A 494 23.46 -2.83 -54.55
N VAL A 495 23.96 -3.19 -55.74
CA VAL A 495 23.48 -2.62 -57.00
C VAL A 495 22.01 -3.03 -57.17
N THR A 496 21.12 -2.06 -57.34
CA THR A 496 19.67 -2.28 -57.34
C THR A 496 19.09 -1.88 -58.69
N ASP A 497 18.91 -2.85 -59.59
CA ASP A 497 18.22 -2.63 -60.87
C ASP A 497 16.68 -2.59 -60.69
N ALA A 498 15.92 -2.46 -61.78
CA ALA A 498 14.46 -2.40 -61.72
C ALA A 498 13.82 -3.69 -61.17
N LYS A 499 14.31 -4.86 -61.59
CA LYS A 499 13.81 -6.17 -61.13
C LYS A 499 14.15 -6.41 -59.66
N THR A 500 15.37 -6.03 -59.25
CA THR A 500 15.81 -6.07 -57.85
C THR A 500 14.98 -5.13 -56.98
N LEU A 501 14.64 -3.92 -57.45
CA LEU A 501 13.81 -2.97 -56.71
C LEU A 501 12.37 -3.49 -56.51
N GLU A 502 11.78 -4.11 -57.53
CA GLU A 502 10.44 -4.72 -57.44
C GLU A 502 10.38 -5.81 -56.36
N ILE A 503 11.34 -6.75 -56.40
CA ILE A 503 11.49 -7.82 -55.40
C ILE A 503 11.74 -7.21 -54.02
N ALA A 504 12.69 -6.28 -53.89
CA ALA A 504 13.00 -5.60 -52.63
C ALA A 504 11.77 -4.94 -52.01
N ARG A 505 10.97 -4.21 -52.81
CA ARG A 505 9.75 -3.54 -52.36
C ARG A 505 8.71 -4.55 -51.83
N GLY A 506 8.52 -5.66 -52.52
CA GLY A 506 7.63 -6.74 -52.07
C GLY A 506 8.07 -7.33 -50.72
N VAL A 507 9.35 -7.65 -50.58
CA VAL A 507 9.93 -8.18 -49.34
C VAL A 507 9.85 -7.18 -48.18
N PHE A 508 10.18 -5.91 -48.43
CA PHE A 508 10.07 -4.86 -47.41
C PHE A 508 8.63 -4.69 -46.91
N LEU A 509 7.63 -4.72 -47.79
CA LEU A 509 6.21 -4.68 -47.41
C LEU A 509 5.80 -5.90 -46.57
N GLN A 510 6.20 -7.10 -47.00
CA GLN A 510 5.88 -8.34 -46.31
C GLN A 510 6.48 -8.41 -44.90
N GLU A 511 7.76 -8.13 -44.75
CA GLU A 511 8.45 -8.18 -43.45
C GLU A 511 8.00 -7.02 -42.52
N ASN A 512 7.56 -5.88 -43.07
CA ASN A 512 6.96 -4.78 -42.30
C ASN A 512 5.62 -5.21 -41.66
N LEU A 513 4.73 -5.80 -42.47
CA LEU A 513 3.44 -6.31 -41.99
C LEU A 513 3.61 -7.48 -41.01
N LYS A 514 4.52 -8.41 -41.29
CA LYS A 514 4.88 -9.53 -40.40
C LYS A 514 5.28 -9.08 -38.99
N LEU A 515 6.04 -7.99 -38.86
CA LEU A 515 6.38 -7.39 -37.56
C LEU A 515 5.19 -6.69 -36.91
N VAL A 516 4.36 -5.96 -37.67
CA VAL A 516 3.13 -5.34 -37.16
C VAL A 516 2.17 -6.41 -36.62
N GLU A 517 1.92 -7.49 -37.36
CA GLU A 517 1.07 -8.60 -36.94
C GLU A 517 1.59 -9.29 -35.67
N ALA A 518 2.91 -9.47 -35.53
CA ALA A 518 3.51 -10.03 -34.33
C ALA A 518 3.30 -9.12 -33.09
N LEU A 519 3.39 -7.80 -33.27
CA LEU A 519 3.12 -6.82 -32.20
C LEU A 519 1.63 -6.77 -31.83
N GLU A 520 0.72 -6.75 -32.81
CA GLU A 520 -0.72 -6.72 -32.57
C GLU A 520 -1.22 -8.02 -31.91
N ARG A 521 -0.66 -9.17 -32.27
CA ARG A 521 -0.91 -10.48 -31.63
C ARG A 521 -0.58 -10.47 -30.13
N LEU A 522 0.40 -9.65 -29.71
CA LEU A 522 0.78 -9.43 -28.32
C LEU A 522 0.02 -8.25 -27.65
N GLY A 523 -0.97 -7.67 -28.34
CA GLY A 523 -1.81 -6.57 -27.86
C GLY A 523 -1.12 -5.20 -27.89
N THR A 524 -0.10 -5.02 -28.75
CA THR A 524 0.62 -3.75 -28.95
C THR A 524 0.16 -3.09 -30.24
N PRO A 525 -0.47 -1.90 -30.20
CA PRO A 525 -0.83 -1.18 -31.42
C PRO A 525 0.43 -0.77 -32.19
N ALA A 526 0.50 -1.13 -33.46
CA ALA A 526 1.60 -0.80 -34.36
C ALA A 526 1.05 -0.26 -35.68
N ARG A 527 1.82 0.57 -36.39
CA ARG A 527 1.46 1.15 -37.67
C ARG A 527 2.53 0.83 -38.71
N PRO A 528 2.19 0.15 -39.82
CA PRO A 528 3.11 -0.01 -40.93
C PRO A 528 3.34 1.35 -41.62
N ILE A 529 4.61 1.69 -41.85
CA ILE A 529 5.03 2.90 -42.55
C ILE A 529 6.04 2.48 -43.65
N PRO A 530 5.56 2.01 -44.81
CA PRO A 530 6.40 1.42 -45.84
C PRO A 530 7.07 2.43 -46.79
N GLY A 531 6.82 3.73 -46.61
CA GLY A 531 7.30 4.83 -47.43
C GLY A 531 6.90 6.19 -46.83
N GLY A 532 7.17 7.28 -47.55
CA GLY A 532 6.79 8.65 -47.19
C GLY A 532 7.59 9.31 -46.04
N VAL A 533 8.60 8.61 -45.48
CA VAL A 533 9.45 9.14 -44.40
C VAL A 533 10.80 9.63 -44.92
N PHE A 534 11.50 8.88 -45.77
CA PHE A 534 12.82 9.26 -46.26
C PHE A 534 12.74 9.88 -47.66
N ILE A 535 13.24 11.10 -47.83
CA ILE A 535 13.50 11.69 -49.14
C ILE A 535 14.95 11.34 -49.52
N ALA A 536 15.17 10.89 -50.75
CA ALA A 536 16.50 10.61 -51.26
C ALA A 536 16.66 10.98 -52.74
N ASP A 537 17.84 11.46 -53.10
CA ASP A 537 18.30 11.50 -54.49
C ASP A 537 19.07 10.21 -54.82
N TYR A 538 19.35 9.96 -56.10
CA TYR A 538 20.20 8.84 -56.50
C TYR A 538 21.61 8.99 -55.91
N LEU A 539 22.15 7.94 -55.29
CA LEU A 539 23.52 7.93 -54.74
C LEU A 539 24.55 8.02 -55.87
N ASP A 540 24.43 7.13 -56.84
CA ASP A 540 25.04 7.15 -58.17
C ASP A 540 24.17 6.23 -59.03
N ARG A 541 23.50 6.81 -60.05
CA ARG A 541 22.51 6.09 -60.85
C ARG A 541 23.17 5.13 -61.86
N GLU A 542 24.38 5.44 -62.33
CA GLU A 542 25.09 4.61 -63.30
C GLU A 542 25.80 3.45 -62.60
N LYS A 543 26.34 3.69 -61.40
CA LYS A 543 27.09 2.70 -60.62
C LYS A 543 26.23 1.79 -59.75
N TYR A 544 25.16 2.30 -59.12
CA TYR A 544 24.35 1.54 -58.15
C TYR A 544 22.87 1.36 -58.56
N GLY A 545 22.39 2.04 -59.61
CA GLY A 545 21.00 1.96 -60.06
C GLY A 545 20.05 2.72 -59.13
N TYR A 546 18.95 2.08 -58.70
CA TYR A 546 17.92 2.64 -57.82
C TYR A 546 18.32 2.63 -56.34
N VAL A 547 19.55 3.07 -56.03
CA VAL A 547 20.04 3.25 -54.65
C VAL A 547 20.03 4.73 -54.27
N GLY A 548 19.50 5.03 -53.10
CA GLY A 548 19.28 6.41 -52.62
C GLY A 548 20.31 6.90 -51.62
N LYS A 549 20.66 8.19 -51.74
CA LYS A 549 21.29 9.00 -50.70
C LYS A 549 20.22 9.87 -50.06
N ILE A 550 19.96 9.68 -48.77
CA ILE A 550 18.95 10.48 -48.04
C ILE A 550 19.34 11.96 -48.06
N THR A 551 18.36 12.81 -48.35
CA THR A 551 18.47 14.28 -48.34
C THR A 551 17.45 14.95 -47.42
N GLY A 552 16.48 14.21 -46.86
CA GLY A 552 15.57 14.71 -45.83
C GLY A 552 14.71 13.63 -45.16
N VAL A 553 14.15 13.94 -43.99
CA VAL A 553 13.31 13.02 -43.20
C VAL A 553 11.99 13.69 -42.79
N HIS A 554 10.87 13.13 -43.25
CA HIS A 554 9.51 13.56 -42.94
C HIS A 554 8.97 12.93 -41.65
N LYS A 555 9.32 13.53 -40.51
CA LYS A 555 8.86 13.07 -39.18
C LYS A 555 7.33 13.02 -38.97
N ARG A 556 6.54 13.75 -39.78
CA ARG A 556 5.09 13.94 -39.57
C ARG A 556 4.28 12.64 -39.47
N VAL A 557 4.63 11.62 -40.26
CA VAL A 557 3.92 10.31 -40.24
C VAL A 557 4.27 9.51 -38.98
N VAL A 558 5.53 9.62 -38.53
CA VAL A 558 6.05 9.00 -37.31
C VAL A 558 5.40 9.63 -36.07
N GLU A 559 5.39 10.97 -35.99
CA GLU A 559 4.70 11.74 -34.95
C GLU A 559 3.21 11.41 -34.88
N ALA A 560 2.53 11.33 -36.04
CA ALA A 560 1.11 10.98 -36.12
C ALA A 560 0.82 9.52 -35.70
N SER A 561 1.80 8.61 -35.79
CA SER A 561 1.70 7.27 -35.21
C SER A 561 1.76 7.30 -33.69
N VAL A 562 2.82 7.90 -33.15
CA VAL A 562 3.07 8.00 -31.70
C VAL A 562 1.90 8.71 -31.00
N ASN A 563 1.42 9.83 -31.56
CA ASN A 563 0.29 10.59 -31.02
C ASN A 563 -1.05 9.81 -31.07
N SER A 564 -1.18 8.82 -31.98
CA SER A 564 -2.33 7.91 -32.02
C SER A 564 -2.19 6.70 -31.07
N GLY A 565 -1.08 6.61 -30.33
CA GLY A 565 -0.79 5.51 -29.40
C GLY A 565 -0.26 4.24 -30.07
N ALA A 566 0.20 4.31 -31.33
CA ALA A 566 0.70 3.17 -32.10
C ALA A 566 2.19 3.30 -32.44
N LEU A 567 2.93 2.19 -32.32
CA LEU A 567 4.36 2.14 -32.65
C LEU A 567 4.57 2.30 -34.17
N PRO A 568 5.36 3.29 -34.62
CA PRO A 568 5.69 3.43 -36.03
C PRO A 568 6.75 2.39 -36.46
N ILE A 569 6.39 1.55 -37.44
CA ILE A 569 7.25 0.48 -37.99
C ILE A 569 7.63 0.83 -39.43
N LEU A 570 8.88 1.28 -39.64
CA LEU A 570 9.40 1.85 -40.88
C LEU A 570 10.21 0.82 -41.69
N THR A 571 10.07 0.87 -43.02
CA THR A 571 11.03 0.27 -43.96
C THR A 571 12.22 1.23 -44.20
N SER A 572 13.34 0.71 -44.71
CA SER A 572 14.48 1.52 -45.18
C SER A 572 14.39 1.89 -46.67
N LEU A 573 13.17 2.12 -47.15
CA LEU A 573 12.91 2.65 -48.50
C LEU A 573 12.80 4.17 -48.45
N ALA A 574 13.34 4.84 -49.47
CA ALA A 574 13.24 6.29 -49.64
C ALA A 574 12.58 6.63 -50.98
N GLU A 575 12.15 7.88 -51.13
CA GLU A 575 11.48 8.38 -52.34
C GLU A 575 12.18 9.64 -52.85
N THR A 576 12.37 9.73 -54.17
CA THR A 576 12.72 10.99 -54.84
C THR A 576 11.57 12.00 -54.70
N PRO A 577 11.82 13.32 -54.86
CA PRO A 577 10.76 14.32 -54.95
C PRO A 577 9.71 14.05 -56.05
N SER A 578 10.06 13.22 -57.05
CA SER A 578 9.17 12.74 -58.13
C SER A 578 8.41 11.44 -57.83
N GLY A 579 8.57 10.85 -56.63
CA GLY A 579 7.86 9.62 -56.22
C GLY A 579 8.47 8.29 -56.70
N GLN A 580 9.62 8.32 -57.38
CA GLN A 580 10.41 7.10 -57.63
C GLN A 580 11.01 6.59 -56.31
N ILE A 581 10.73 5.33 -55.97
CA ILE A 581 11.28 4.64 -54.79
C ILE A 581 12.75 4.28 -55.04
N LEU A 582 13.59 4.41 -54.01
CA LEU A 582 14.99 4.05 -53.97
C LEU A 582 15.29 3.17 -52.75
N ASN A 583 16.20 2.21 -52.93
CA ASN A 583 16.72 1.34 -51.87
C ASN A 583 17.79 2.09 -51.05
N VAL A 584 17.74 2.02 -49.72
CA VAL A 584 18.71 2.69 -48.83
C VAL A 584 19.22 1.73 -47.76
N ASN A 585 20.49 1.87 -47.36
CA ASN A 585 21.07 1.13 -46.25
C ASN A 585 20.34 1.46 -44.93
N ALA A 586 19.79 0.45 -44.26
CA ALA A 586 19.05 0.58 -43.01
C ALA A 586 19.85 1.19 -41.84
N ASP A 587 21.19 1.05 -41.81
CA ASP A 587 22.03 1.68 -40.79
C ASP A 587 22.20 3.19 -41.04
N VAL A 588 22.31 3.60 -42.31
CA VAL A 588 22.33 5.02 -42.72
C VAL A 588 20.97 5.67 -42.47
N ALA A 589 19.88 4.99 -42.85
CA ALA A 589 18.53 5.46 -42.60
C ALA A 589 18.21 5.55 -41.09
N ALA A 590 18.77 4.68 -40.25
CA ALA A 590 18.69 4.81 -38.78
C ALA A 590 19.45 6.05 -38.27
N GLY A 591 20.64 6.30 -38.82
CA GLY A 591 21.45 7.49 -38.50
C GLY A 591 20.72 8.79 -38.82
N GLU A 592 20.24 8.95 -40.05
CA GLU A 592 19.53 10.18 -40.47
C GLU A 592 18.19 10.37 -39.75
N LEU A 593 17.47 9.29 -39.45
CA LEU A 593 16.28 9.34 -38.60
C LEU A 593 16.62 9.79 -37.17
N ALA A 594 17.75 9.34 -36.61
CA ALA A 594 18.22 9.78 -35.31
C ALA A 594 18.71 11.25 -35.31
N ARG A 595 19.40 11.72 -36.36
CA ARG A 595 19.80 13.13 -36.51
C ARG A 595 18.61 14.10 -36.49
N VAL A 596 17.47 13.70 -37.06
CA VAL A 596 16.26 14.55 -37.16
C VAL A 596 15.33 14.45 -35.93
N LEU A 597 15.47 13.40 -35.12
CA LEU A 597 14.62 13.16 -33.94
C LEU A 597 15.33 13.37 -32.60
N GLU A 598 16.66 13.50 -32.58
CA GLU A 598 17.50 13.67 -31.38
C GLU A 598 17.18 12.67 -30.24
N PRO A 599 17.15 11.35 -30.49
CA PRO A 599 16.70 10.39 -29.50
C PRO A 599 17.71 10.19 -28.36
N LEU A 600 17.21 9.83 -27.18
CA LEU A 600 18.05 9.49 -26.02
C LEU A 600 18.80 8.17 -26.20
N LYS A 601 18.16 7.18 -26.84
CA LYS A 601 18.73 5.85 -27.12
C LYS A 601 18.60 5.49 -28.60
N ILE A 602 19.68 5.02 -29.20
CA ILE A 602 19.73 4.53 -30.58
C ILE A 602 20.19 3.09 -30.52
N ILE A 603 19.40 2.13 -31.00
CA ILE A 603 19.62 0.70 -30.73
C ILE A 603 19.80 -0.05 -32.04
N TYR A 604 20.96 -0.66 -32.24
CA TYR A 604 21.25 -1.54 -33.36
C TYR A 604 21.13 -3.00 -32.90
N LEU A 605 20.03 -3.67 -33.26
CA LEU A 605 19.81 -5.07 -32.91
C LEU A 605 20.60 -6.01 -33.83
N SER A 606 21.28 -6.99 -33.21
CA SER A 606 22.08 -8.00 -33.89
C SER A 606 22.18 -9.28 -33.07
N GLU A 607 22.26 -10.43 -33.74
CA GLU A 607 22.31 -11.78 -33.11
C GLU A 607 23.46 -11.90 -32.10
N LYS A 608 24.60 -11.27 -32.40
CA LYS A 608 25.83 -11.30 -31.58
C LYS A 608 25.72 -10.52 -30.26
N GLY A 609 24.65 -9.75 -30.06
CA GLY A 609 24.38 -9.07 -28.80
C GLY A 609 25.35 -7.96 -28.39
N GLY A 610 26.35 -7.60 -29.19
CA GLY A 610 27.33 -6.57 -28.84
C GLY A 610 28.57 -6.58 -29.73
N LEU A 611 29.58 -5.81 -29.31
CA LEU A 611 30.95 -5.86 -29.82
C LEU A 611 31.79 -6.77 -28.92
N LEU A 612 32.69 -7.54 -29.53
CA LEU A 612 33.62 -8.44 -28.83
C LEU A 612 35.05 -7.89 -28.92
N HIS A 613 35.77 -7.96 -27.81
CA HIS A 613 37.19 -7.68 -27.75
C HIS A 613 37.97 -8.78 -28.48
N GLY A 614 38.73 -8.42 -29.52
CA GLY A 614 39.24 -9.37 -30.51
C GLY A 614 40.26 -10.40 -29.97
N GLU A 615 40.97 -10.06 -28.90
CA GLU A 615 41.94 -10.97 -28.24
C GLU A 615 41.30 -11.80 -27.12
N THR A 616 40.66 -11.16 -26.13
CA THR A 616 40.07 -11.84 -24.97
C THR A 616 38.73 -12.53 -25.27
N ASN A 617 38.13 -12.27 -26.43
CA ASN A 617 36.79 -12.68 -26.85
C ASN A 617 35.66 -12.30 -25.87
N LYS A 618 35.92 -11.44 -24.89
CA LYS A 618 34.90 -10.90 -23.98
C LYS A 618 34.07 -9.84 -24.71
N LYS A 619 32.78 -9.76 -24.39
CA LYS A 619 31.93 -8.65 -24.81
C LYS A 619 32.46 -7.35 -24.19
N ILE A 620 32.41 -6.25 -24.94
CA ILE A 620 32.70 -4.90 -24.45
C ILE A 620 31.38 -4.36 -23.89
N ASP A 621 31.31 -4.06 -22.59
CA ASP A 621 30.07 -3.58 -21.96
C ASP A 621 29.79 -2.09 -22.27
N VAL A 622 30.80 -1.23 -22.12
CA VAL A 622 30.71 0.23 -22.35
C VAL A 622 31.89 0.71 -23.19
N ILE A 623 31.67 1.73 -24.04
CA ILE A 623 32.71 2.55 -24.68
C ILE A 623 32.41 4.04 -24.43
N ASN A 624 33.37 4.76 -23.86
CA ASN A 624 33.36 6.21 -23.63
C ASN A 624 34.21 6.91 -24.70
N LEU A 625 33.58 7.40 -25.76
CA LEU A 625 34.28 7.85 -26.99
C LEU A 625 35.27 9.00 -26.75
N ASP A 626 34.99 9.94 -25.84
CA ASP A 626 35.87 11.09 -25.57
C ASP A 626 37.20 10.70 -24.88
N GLU A 627 37.31 9.48 -24.35
CA GLU A 627 38.51 8.94 -23.68
C GLU A 627 39.13 7.75 -24.45
N GLU A 628 38.30 6.83 -24.95
CA GLU A 628 38.74 5.51 -25.41
C GLU A 628 38.82 5.36 -26.93
N TYR A 629 38.22 6.26 -27.72
CA TYR A 629 38.07 6.10 -29.18
C TYR A 629 39.40 5.91 -29.91
N GLU A 630 40.37 6.79 -29.69
CA GLU A 630 41.69 6.73 -30.35
C GLU A 630 42.46 5.45 -29.98
N ASN A 631 42.36 5.03 -28.71
CA ASN A 631 42.94 3.78 -28.24
C ASN A 631 42.33 2.58 -28.98
N TYR A 632 40.99 2.45 -28.99
CA TYR A 632 40.31 1.39 -29.73
C TYR A 632 40.59 1.44 -31.25
N MET A 633 40.71 2.62 -31.86
CA MET A 633 41.05 2.73 -33.28
C MET A 633 42.48 2.27 -33.60
N ALA A 634 43.43 2.53 -32.70
CA ALA A 634 44.81 2.08 -32.82
C ALA A 634 44.97 0.56 -32.62
N GLN A 635 44.08 -0.10 -31.84
CA GLN A 635 44.20 -1.53 -31.54
C GLN A 635 44.23 -2.42 -32.80
N PRO A 636 45.25 -3.29 -32.98
CA PRO A 636 45.36 -4.17 -34.15
C PRO A 636 44.19 -5.16 -34.30
N TRP A 637 43.59 -5.59 -33.20
CA TRP A 637 42.52 -6.58 -33.19
C TRP A 637 41.15 -6.04 -33.64
N VAL A 638 40.97 -4.71 -33.69
CA VAL A 638 39.71 -4.10 -34.14
C VAL A 638 39.62 -4.15 -35.66
N LYS A 639 38.89 -5.16 -36.16
CA LYS A 639 38.73 -5.45 -37.60
C LYS A 639 38.00 -4.32 -38.33
N TYR A 640 38.19 -4.22 -39.65
CA TYR A 640 37.67 -3.15 -40.52
C TYR A 640 36.18 -2.81 -40.28
N GLY A 641 35.29 -3.81 -40.29
CA GLY A 641 33.86 -3.58 -40.05
C GLY A 641 33.53 -3.06 -38.64
N THR A 642 34.34 -3.40 -37.63
CA THR A 642 34.22 -2.86 -36.27
C THR A 642 34.72 -1.41 -36.22
N ARG A 643 35.85 -1.09 -36.89
CA ARG A 643 36.33 0.30 -37.02
C ARG A 643 35.32 1.19 -37.73
N LEU A 644 34.74 0.72 -38.83
CA LEU A 644 33.69 1.44 -39.55
C LEU A 644 32.49 1.72 -38.65
N LYS A 645 31.94 0.69 -37.99
CA LYS A 645 30.76 0.86 -37.12
C LYS A 645 31.00 1.78 -35.92
N ILE A 646 32.17 1.71 -35.27
CA ILE A 646 32.49 2.62 -34.16
C ILE A 646 32.70 4.06 -34.68
N ARG A 647 33.25 4.24 -35.89
CA ARG A 647 33.36 5.57 -36.52
C ARG A 647 31.99 6.16 -36.87
N GLU A 648 31.12 5.41 -37.55
CA GLU A 648 29.75 5.83 -37.87
C GLU A 648 28.97 6.23 -36.60
N ILE A 649 29.15 5.46 -35.51
CA ILE A 649 28.54 5.75 -34.21
C ILE A 649 29.13 7.02 -33.57
N LYS A 650 30.44 7.28 -33.70
CA LYS A 650 31.04 8.55 -33.27
C LYS A 650 30.50 9.73 -34.09
N GLU A 651 30.51 9.63 -35.41
CA GLU A 651 29.99 10.67 -36.32
C GLU A 651 28.49 10.94 -36.14
N LEU A 652 27.73 9.97 -35.62
CA LEU A 652 26.35 10.15 -35.19
C LEU A 652 26.27 10.87 -33.82
N LEU A 653 26.98 10.38 -32.81
CA LEU A 653 26.94 10.93 -31.45
C LEU A 653 27.58 12.32 -31.32
N ASP A 654 28.59 12.65 -32.14
CA ASP A 654 29.21 13.98 -32.18
C ASP A 654 28.19 15.09 -32.47
N HIS A 655 27.17 14.77 -33.28
CA HIS A 655 26.08 15.67 -33.69
C HIS A 655 24.87 15.63 -32.74
N LEU A 656 24.87 14.78 -31.72
CA LEU A 656 23.77 14.59 -30.79
C LEU A 656 24.12 15.15 -29.39
N PRO A 657 23.10 15.42 -28.54
CA PRO A 657 23.32 15.77 -27.13
C PRO A 657 24.21 14.75 -26.40
N ARG A 658 25.03 15.19 -25.44
CA ARG A 658 25.86 14.27 -24.60
C ARG A 658 25.03 13.24 -23.82
N SER A 659 23.72 13.45 -23.64
CA SER A 659 22.76 12.51 -23.06
C SER A 659 22.33 11.38 -24.00
N SER A 660 22.53 11.52 -25.31
CA SER A 660 22.24 10.47 -26.29
C SER A 660 23.31 9.37 -26.24
N SER A 661 22.88 8.12 -26.42
CA SER A 661 23.76 6.95 -26.45
C SER A 661 23.32 5.95 -27.52
N VAL A 662 24.30 5.29 -28.13
CA VAL A 662 24.07 4.18 -29.07
C VAL A 662 24.30 2.86 -28.35
N ALA A 663 23.42 1.89 -28.51
CA ALA A 663 23.59 0.54 -28.00
C ALA A 663 23.59 -0.50 -29.14
N ILE A 664 24.44 -1.52 -29.01
CA ILE A 664 24.46 -2.69 -29.88
C ILE A 664 24.10 -3.90 -29.01
N THR A 665 22.93 -4.49 -29.20
CA THR A 665 22.39 -5.56 -28.33
C THR A 665 21.58 -6.60 -29.13
N SER A 666 21.05 -7.65 -28.49
CA SER A 666 20.18 -8.66 -29.11
C SER A 666 18.71 -8.43 -28.75
N SER A 667 17.78 -9.04 -29.51
CA SER A 667 16.33 -8.77 -29.32
C SER A 667 15.85 -9.08 -27.90
N GLY A 668 16.27 -10.22 -27.33
CA GLY A 668 15.91 -10.63 -25.97
C GLY A 668 16.57 -9.81 -24.85
N GLN A 669 17.54 -8.96 -25.18
CA GLN A 669 18.25 -8.09 -24.24
C GLN A 669 17.85 -6.61 -24.36
N LEU A 670 17.11 -6.25 -25.42
CA LEU A 670 16.58 -4.91 -25.71
C LEU A 670 15.96 -4.19 -24.49
N HIS A 671 15.25 -4.92 -23.63
CA HIS A 671 14.65 -4.32 -22.44
C HIS A 671 15.72 -3.88 -21.43
N LYS A 672 16.72 -4.71 -21.10
CA LYS A 672 17.78 -4.37 -20.14
C LYS A 672 18.59 -3.16 -20.59
N GLU A 673 18.89 -3.08 -21.88
CA GLU A 673 19.65 -1.99 -22.53
C GLU A 673 18.99 -0.60 -22.39
N LEU A 674 17.70 -0.58 -22.09
CA LEU A 674 16.89 0.64 -21.90
C LEU A 674 16.62 0.99 -20.42
N PHE A 675 17.05 0.15 -19.48
CA PHE A 675 16.85 0.37 -18.02
C PHE A 675 18.13 0.19 -17.19
N THR A 676 19.31 0.05 -17.79
CA THR A 676 20.59 -0.12 -17.09
C THR A 676 21.69 0.71 -17.73
N ASP A 677 22.57 1.30 -16.92
CA ASP A 677 23.73 2.09 -17.40
C ASP A 677 24.90 1.21 -17.89
N TYR A 678 24.96 -0.04 -17.44
CA TYR A 678 25.94 -1.04 -17.89
C TYR A 678 25.49 -1.78 -19.16
N GLY A 679 24.25 -1.55 -19.59
CA GLY A 679 23.62 -2.22 -20.72
C GLY A 679 23.43 -3.72 -20.51
N ALA A 680 23.07 -4.40 -21.59
CA ALA A 680 23.21 -5.85 -21.73
C ALA A 680 24.05 -6.23 -22.94
N GLY A 681 24.10 -5.38 -23.97
CA GLY A 681 25.02 -5.46 -25.08
C GLY A 681 26.26 -4.58 -24.91
N THR A 682 26.62 -3.81 -25.94
CA THR A 682 27.67 -2.77 -25.87
C THR A 682 27.02 -1.40 -25.93
N LEU A 683 27.15 -0.62 -24.85
CA LEU A 683 26.72 0.77 -24.78
C LEU A 683 27.86 1.70 -25.21
N ILE A 684 27.60 2.56 -26.18
CA ILE A 684 28.56 3.54 -26.71
C ILE A 684 27.99 4.94 -26.46
N ARG A 685 28.76 5.76 -25.75
CA ARG A 685 28.41 7.14 -25.39
C ARG A 685 29.63 8.04 -25.52
N ARG A 686 29.43 9.36 -25.55
CA ARG A 686 30.54 10.32 -25.50
C ARG A 686 31.27 10.27 -24.17
N GLY A 687 30.52 10.26 -23.07
CA GLY A 687 31.06 10.31 -21.71
C GLY A 687 31.55 11.72 -21.35
N TYR A 688 32.48 11.77 -20.40
CA TYR A 688 33.25 12.97 -20.02
C TYR A 688 34.71 12.57 -19.89
N ARG A 689 35.62 13.49 -20.22
CA ARG A 689 37.05 13.27 -20.03
C ARG A 689 37.40 13.33 -18.54
N LEU A 690 38.19 12.35 -18.08
CA LEU A 690 38.72 12.29 -16.71
C LEU A 690 40.08 12.98 -16.62
N PHE A 691 40.39 13.53 -15.45
CA PHE A 691 41.63 14.22 -15.13
C PHE A 691 42.20 13.76 -13.79
N LYS A 692 43.54 13.65 -13.74
CA LYS A 692 44.32 13.49 -12.51
C LYS A 692 45.26 14.68 -12.40
N TYR A 693 45.31 15.25 -11.21
CA TYR A 693 46.19 16.35 -10.85
C TYR A 693 46.98 15.94 -9.60
N ASN A 694 48.29 16.15 -9.62
CA ASN A 694 49.20 15.85 -8.50
C ASN A 694 49.53 17.12 -7.69
N SER A 695 48.97 18.26 -8.08
CA SER A 695 49.03 19.52 -7.33
C SER A 695 47.76 20.34 -7.55
N VAL A 696 47.30 21.03 -6.50
CA VAL A 696 46.21 22.03 -6.60
C VAL A 696 46.47 23.05 -7.71
N ASN A 697 47.73 23.41 -7.96
CA ASN A 697 48.13 24.39 -8.99
C ASN A 697 47.86 23.93 -10.44
N GLU A 698 47.61 22.64 -10.65
CA GLU A 698 47.24 22.08 -11.96
C GLU A 698 45.71 22.14 -12.20
N THR A 699 44.93 22.53 -11.18
CA THR A 699 43.45 22.58 -11.22
C THR A 699 42.90 23.98 -11.44
N ASP A 700 41.63 24.07 -11.83
CA ASP A 700 40.85 25.31 -11.76
C ASP A 700 40.53 25.63 -10.29
N ASN A 701 41.43 26.38 -9.64
CA ASN A 701 41.31 26.77 -8.23
C ASN A 701 39.95 27.42 -7.89
N ALA A 702 39.33 28.15 -8.81
CA ALA A 702 38.04 28.81 -8.57
C ALA A 702 36.90 27.78 -8.52
N LYS A 703 36.84 26.85 -9.49
CA LYS A 703 35.88 25.73 -9.46
C LYS A 703 36.12 24.80 -8.28
N LEU A 704 37.39 24.47 -8.00
CA LEU A 704 37.76 23.62 -6.87
C LEU A 704 37.27 24.22 -5.54
N GLN A 705 37.48 25.52 -5.34
CA GLN A 705 36.99 26.24 -4.15
C GLN A 705 35.45 26.28 -4.09
N GLN A 706 34.77 26.54 -5.21
CA GLN A 706 33.30 26.56 -5.31
C GLN A 706 32.66 25.20 -4.99
N ILE A 707 33.28 24.10 -5.37
CA ILE A 707 32.79 22.74 -5.10
C ILE A 707 33.09 22.33 -3.66
N LEU A 708 34.30 22.62 -3.16
CA LEU A 708 34.64 22.35 -1.76
C LEU A 708 33.76 23.14 -0.77
N GLN A 709 33.31 24.36 -1.11
CA GLN A 709 32.34 25.12 -0.31
C GLN A 709 31.00 24.40 -0.07
N GLN A 710 30.65 23.40 -0.90
CA GLN A 710 29.42 22.61 -0.70
C GLN A 710 29.54 21.60 0.45
N SER A 711 30.76 21.35 0.97
CA SER A 711 31.03 20.38 2.04
C SER A 711 31.95 20.91 3.16
N ILE A 712 32.69 22.00 2.94
CA ILE A 712 33.66 22.58 3.88
C ILE A 712 33.40 24.09 4.03
N SER A 713 33.08 24.53 5.24
CA SER A 713 32.80 25.94 5.55
C SER A 713 33.99 26.89 5.33
N ASP A 714 35.21 26.37 5.44
CA ASP A 714 36.47 27.07 5.15
C ASP A 714 37.29 26.26 4.13
N SER A 715 36.83 26.27 2.88
CA SER A 715 37.54 25.61 1.77
C SER A 715 38.90 26.25 1.48
N SER A 716 39.09 27.54 1.81
CA SER A 716 40.34 28.27 1.61
C SER A 716 41.46 27.72 2.49
N SER A 717 41.19 27.55 3.79
CA SER A 717 42.14 26.93 4.73
C SER A 717 42.39 25.46 4.37
N TYR A 718 41.35 24.72 3.96
CA TYR A 718 41.52 23.34 3.50
C TYR A 718 42.46 23.24 2.30
N ILE A 719 42.29 24.07 1.26
CA ILE A 719 43.19 24.10 0.09
C ILE A 719 44.64 24.45 0.50
N GLN A 720 44.83 25.43 1.39
CA GLN A 720 46.16 25.78 1.90
C GLN A 720 46.81 24.69 2.78
N GLN A 721 46.03 23.79 3.37
CA GLN A 721 46.53 22.63 4.10
C GLN A 721 46.82 21.47 3.14
N LEU A 722 45.96 21.23 2.15
CA LEU A 722 46.16 20.22 1.09
C LEU A 722 47.44 20.48 0.31
N GLY A 723 47.72 21.74 -0.06
CA GLY A 723 48.96 22.15 -0.72
C GLY A 723 50.25 21.96 0.09
N LYS A 724 50.18 21.50 1.34
CA LYS A 724 51.33 21.15 2.21
C LYS A 724 51.49 19.63 2.41
N LYS A 725 50.62 18.83 1.80
CA LYS A 725 50.49 17.37 1.95
C LYS A 725 50.76 16.68 0.62
N SER A 726 51.13 15.40 0.64
CA SER A 726 51.15 14.60 -0.59
C SER A 726 49.72 14.23 -0.96
N HIS A 727 49.26 14.62 -2.16
CA HIS A 727 47.88 14.47 -2.58
C HIS A 727 47.72 14.20 -4.08
N ALA A 728 46.59 13.60 -4.45
CA ALA A 728 46.11 13.50 -5.82
C ALA A 728 44.64 13.91 -5.87
N ILE A 729 44.29 14.74 -6.87
CA ILE A 729 42.94 15.22 -7.14
C ILE A 729 42.46 14.57 -8.44
N TYR A 730 41.23 14.05 -8.42
CA TYR A 730 40.58 13.43 -9.56
C TYR A 730 39.27 14.16 -9.84
N SER A 731 39.03 14.53 -11.10
CA SER A 731 37.75 15.08 -11.54
C SER A 731 37.41 14.69 -12.98
N ASP A 732 36.15 14.86 -13.36
CA ASP A 732 35.76 14.95 -14.77
C ASP A 732 35.83 16.39 -15.29
N GLU A 733 35.71 16.55 -16.61
CA GLU A 733 35.73 17.84 -17.32
C GLU A 733 34.80 18.92 -16.75
N PRO A 734 33.50 18.65 -16.45
CA PRO A 734 32.61 19.62 -15.81
C PRO A 734 32.77 19.72 -14.28
N TYR A 735 33.61 18.88 -13.65
CA TYR A 735 33.71 18.70 -12.20
C TYR A 735 32.36 18.32 -11.54
N GLU A 736 31.58 17.44 -12.19
CA GLU A 736 30.38 16.82 -11.59
C GLU A 736 30.76 15.75 -10.55
N VAL A 737 32.01 15.26 -10.55
CA VAL A 737 32.62 14.51 -9.45
C VAL A 737 34.03 15.05 -9.16
N LEU A 738 34.35 15.19 -7.87
CA LEU A 738 35.65 15.61 -7.35
C LEU A 738 36.08 14.68 -6.21
N ALA A 739 37.24 14.03 -6.35
CA ALA A 739 37.82 13.19 -5.31
C ALA A 739 39.25 13.66 -4.96
N VAL A 740 39.59 13.62 -3.67
CA VAL A 740 40.89 14.05 -3.13
C VAL A 740 41.45 12.95 -2.24
N VAL A 741 42.56 12.35 -2.66
CA VAL A 741 43.30 11.33 -1.90
C VAL A 741 44.57 11.97 -1.32
N SER A 742 44.82 11.74 -0.04
CA SER A 742 45.99 12.21 0.71
C SER A 742 46.86 11.03 1.17
N GLN A 743 48.18 11.22 1.23
CA GLN A 743 49.15 10.14 1.48
C GLN A 743 49.96 10.32 2.78
N ASP A 744 49.53 11.17 3.71
CA ASP A 744 50.31 11.52 4.92
C ASP A 744 50.43 10.37 5.95
N ASN A 745 49.81 9.22 5.69
CA ASN A 745 49.78 8.05 6.57
C ASN A 745 50.23 6.79 5.80
N ALA A 746 50.63 5.75 6.54
CA ALA A 746 51.05 4.45 5.97
C ALA A 746 49.96 3.73 5.13
N ILE A 747 48.72 4.21 5.19
CA ILE A 747 47.59 3.84 4.33
C ILE A 747 47.00 5.17 3.81
N PRO A 748 46.87 5.36 2.49
CA PRO A 748 46.28 6.57 1.92
C PRO A 748 44.84 6.80 2.40
N ILE A 749 44.45 8.07 2.51
CA ILE A 749 43.12 8.48 2.98
C ILE A 749 42.42 9.29 1.88
N LEU A 750 41.24 8.83 1.48
CA LEU A 750 40.31 9.65 0.69
C LEU A 750 39.70 10.70 1.64
N ASP A 751 40.21 11.92 1.54
CA ASP A 751 39.86 13.05 2.40
C ASP A 751 38.49 13.60 1.99
N LYS A 752 38.26 13.76 0.69
CA LYS A 752 36.99 14.23 0.12
C LYS A 752 36.58 13.41 -1.10
N PHE A 753 35.29 13.13 -1.20
CA PHE A 753 34.63 12.57 -2.38
C PHE A 753 33.28 13.29 -2.53
N ILE A 754 33.23 14.26 -3.44
CA ILE A 754 32.07 15.10 -3.68
C ILE A 754 31.52 14.71 -5.05
N ALA A 755 30.28 14.25 -5.09
CA ALA A 755 29.61 13.86 -6.32
C ALA A 755 28.27 14.60 -6.43
N SER A 756 28.07 15.28 -7.56
CA SER A 756 26.78 15.90 -7.88
C SER A 756 25.76 14.82 -8.20
N LYS A 757 24.47 15.16 -8.16
CA LYS A 757 23.40 14.23 -8.53
C LYS A 757 23.45 13.86 -10.03
N ASN A 758 24.11 14.65 -10.88
CA ASN A 758 24.42 14.29 -12.27
C ASN A 758 25.67 13.39 -12.37
N GLY A 759 26.72 13.70 -11.61
CA GLY A 759 27.95 12.89 -11.57
C GLY A 759 27.67 11.45 -11.09
N VAL A 760 26.85 11.32 -10.05
CA VAL A 760 26.29 10.03 -9.60
C VAL A 760 25.47 9.39 -10.74
N LEU A 761 24.45 10.06 -11.27
CA LEU A 761 23.52 9.47 -12.25
C LEU A 761 24.16 9.05 -13.60
N ASN A 762 25.32 9.60 -13.97
CA ASN A 762 26.03 9.22 -15.20
C ASN A 762 27.16 8.18 -14.96
N ASN A 763 27.28 7.64 -13.75
CA ASN A 763 28.37 6.74 -13.29
C ASN A 763 29.78 7.37 -13.33
N VAL A 764 29.88 8.70 -13.30
CA VAL A 764 31.19 9.38 -13.19
C VAL A 764 31.88 9.02 -11.87
N THR A 765 31.10 8.77 -10.82
CA THR A 765 31.58 8.26 -9.53
C THR A 765 32.36 6.95 -9.66
N ASP A 766 31.87 6.03 -10.49
CA ASP A 766 32.47 4.70 -10.65
C ASP A 766 33.68 4.74 -11.61
N ASN A 767 33.66 5.62 -12.61
CA ASN A 767 34.83 5.96 -13.44
C ASN A 767 35.99 6.51 -12.57
N ILE A 768 35.72 7.55 -11.76
CA ILE A 768 36.70 8.15 -10.86
C ILE A 768 37.18 7.15 -9.80
N TRP A 769 36.29 6.30 -9.27
CA TRP A 769 36.69 5.25 -8.32
C TRP A 769 37.61 4.20 -8.95
N SER A 770 37.32 3.75 -10.17
CA SER A 770 38.16 2.79 -10.90
C SER A 770 39.56 3.36 -11.17
N MET A 771 39.64 4.67 -11.45
CA MET A 771 40.89 5.40 -11.61
C MET A 771 41.68 5.48 -10.29
N ILE A 772 41.00 5.73 -9.17
CA ILE A 772 41.59 5.73 -7.82
C ILE A 772 42.10 4.33 -7.44
N GLN A 773 41.32 3.27 -7.65
CA GLN A 773 41.72 1.88 -7.34
C GLN A 773 42.96 1.43 -8.14
N LYS A 774 43.13 1.94 -9.38
CA LYS A 774 44.31 1.68 -10.20
C LYS A 774 45.58 2.35 -9.66
N ASP A 775 45.45 3.52 -9.03
CA ASP A 775 46.55 4.24 -8.38
C ASP A 775 46.81 3.75 -6.94
N TYR A 776 45.77 3.29 -6.22
CA TYR A 776 45.81 2.97 -4.80
C TYR A 776 45.18 1.59 -4.52
N PRO A 777 45.99 0.51 -4.38
CA PRO A 777 45.46 -0.83 -4.07
C PRO A 777 44.99 -0.99 -2.61
N ARG A 778 45.19 0.01 -1.76
CA ARG A 778 44.73 0.06 -0.35
C ARG A 778 44.29 1.48 -0.01
N LEU A 779 43.15 1.63 0.66
CA LEU A 779 42.57 2.95 0.97
C LEU A 779 41.72 2.87 2.24
N THR A 780 41.65 3.96 3.00
CA THR A 780 40.66 4.13 4.09
C THR A 780 40.00 5.50 4.00
N TRP A 781 38.76 5.62 4.50
CA TRP A 781 37.99 6.86 4.46
C TRP A 781 36.92 6.89 5.56
N VAL A 782 36.34 8.06 5.80
CA VAL A 782 35.28 8.26 6.79
C VAL A 782 34.10 8.96 6.13
N ALA A 783 32.90 8.42 6.33
CA ALA A 783 31.63 9.08 6.00
C ALA A 783 30.85 9.39 7.29
N ASP A 784 29.96 10.38 7.24
CA ASP A 784 28.98 10.60 8.29
C ASP A 784 27.84 9.57 8.20
N GLU A 785 27.20 9.22 9.33
CA GLU A 785 26.18 8.17 9.37
C GLU A 785 24.94 8.47 8.50
N ASN A 786 24.75 9.75 8.15
CA ASN A 786 23.68 10.28 7.32
C ASN A 786 24.12 10.63 5.87
N ASP A 787 25.32 10.24 5.43
CA ASP A 787 25.82 10.50 4.07
C ASP A 787 24.94 9.82 2.99
N GLU A 788 24.52 10.56 1.95
CA GLU A 788 23.73 10.02 0.84
C GLU A 788 24.44 8.86 0.11
N ASN A 789 25.78 8.79 0.17
CA ASN A 789 26.62 7.79 -0.50
C ASN A 789 27.01 6.60 0.39
N LYS A 790 26.55 6.55 1.65
CA LYS A 790 26.89 5.52 2.66
C LYS A 790 26.84 4.08 2.14
N SER A 791 25.81 3.72 1.38
CA SER A 791 25.68 2.38 0.77
C SER A 791 26.70 2.14 -0.36
N TRP A 792 26.92 3.13 -1.23
CA TRP A 792 27.89 3.05 -2.33
C TRP A 792 29.32 2.84 -1.81
N PHE A 793 29.66 3.48 -0.67
CA PHE A 793 30.91 3.23 0.05
C PHE A 793 30.98 1.83 0.67
N PHE A 794 29.91 1.38 1.34
CA PHE A 794 29.85 0.04 1.94
C PHE A 794 30.09 -1.07 0.89
N ASP A 795 29.43 -0.98 -0.27
CA ASP A 795 29.59 -1.89 -1.42
C ASP A 795 31.01 -1.92 -2.01
N ARG A 796 31.87 -0.95 -1.66
CA ARG A 796 33.26 -0.79 -2.13
C ARG A 796 34.30 -0.95 -1.00
N SER A 797 33.89 -1.51 0.13
CA SER A 797 34.73 -1.72 1.31
C SER A 797 34.86 -3.20 1.67
N ASP A 798 36.06 -3.60 2.13
CA ASP A 798 36.30 -4.91 2.74
C ASP A 798 35.85 -4.95 4.21
N GLY A 799 35.66 -3.79 4.83
CA GLY A 799 35.19 -3.66 6.20
C GLY A 799 34.83 -2.22 6.60
N SER A 800 34.11 -2.10 7.72
CA SER A 800 33.66 -0.83 8.28
C SER A 800 33.57 -0.85 9.81
N TYR A 801 33.58 0.33 10.44
CA TYR A 801 33.44 0.51 11.88
C TYR A 801 32.75 1.84 12.23
N THR A 802 31.69 1.80 13.04
CA THR A 802 30.86 2.98 13.38
C THR A 802 31.14 3.49 14.79
N SER A 803 31.32 4.81 14.96
CA SER A 803 31.39 5.46 16.27
C SER A 803 30.96 6.93 16.22
N ASN A 804 30.16 7.36 17.19
CA ASN A 804 29.64 8.73 17.37
C ASN A 804 29.09 9.39 16.09
N GLY A 805 28.23 8.69 15.35
CA GLY A 805 27.59 9.20 14.14
C GLY A 805 28.51 9.27 12.91
N LYS A 806 29.69 8.64 12.95
CA LYS A 806 30.61 8.50 11.81
C LYS A 806 30.97 7.05 11.55
N ILE A 807 31.27 6.72 10.29
CA ILE A 807 31.60 5.38 9.82
C ILE A 807 32.97 5.40 9.14
N LEU A 808 33.92 4.67 9.68
CA LEU A 808 35.20 4.34 9.06
C LEU A 808 35.00 3.19 8.06
N PHE A 809 35.63 3.29 6.89
CA PHE A 809 35.65 2.27 5.84
C PHE A 809 37.08 2.00 5.38
N TRP A 810 37.33 0.82 4.80
CA TRP A 810 38.61 0.48 4.17
C TRP A 810 38.50 -0.59 3.07
N TYR A 811 39.49 -0.64 2.19
CA TYR A 811 39.79 -1.82 1.35
C TYR A 811 41.30 -2.06 1.23
N GLY A 812 41.69 -3.29 0.88
CA GLY A 812 43.08 -3.72 0.66
C GLY A 812 43.90 -3.89 1.94
N ILE A 813 43.28 -4.07 3.10
CA ILE A 813 43.96 -4.22 4.39
C ILE A 813 43.74 -5.64 4.94
N GLU A 814 44.70 -6.52 4.65
CA GLU A 814 44.66 -7.93 5.08
C GLU A 814 45.14 -8.14 6.53
N ASN A 815 45.91 -7.20 7.09
CA ASN A 815 46.52 -7.34 8.41
C ASN A 815 45.63 -6.78 9.54
N ILE A 816 45.26 -7.65 10.49
CA ILE A 816 44.42 -7.31 11.65
C ILE A 816 45.08 -6.28 12.59
N ASP A 817 46.41 -6.21 12.66
CA ASP A 817 47.11 -5.16 13.43
C ASP A 817 46.91 -3.78 12.80
N ASP A 818 46.87 -3.70 11.47
CA ASP A 818 46.68 -2.43 10.75
C ASP A 818 45.21 -1.99 10.77
N VAL A 819 44.26 -2.93 10.67
CA VAL A 819 42.84 -2.69 10.97
C VAL A 819 42.67 -2.17 12.41
N THR A 820 43.37 -2.77 13.38
CA THR A 820 43.35 -2.33 14.78
C THR A 820 43.95 -0.92 14.97
N LYS A 821 44.99 -0.57 14.21
CA LYS A 821 45.57 0.80 14.22
C LYS A 821 44.59 1.83 13.65
N ILE A 822 43.95 1.58 12.49
CA ILE A 822 43.01 2.56 11.91
C ILE A 822 41.78 2.77 12.80
N ILE A 823 41.24 1.72 13.43
CA ILE A 823 40.12 1.84 14.37
C ILE A 823 40.53 2.62 15.63
N LYS A 824 41.72 2.35 16.20
CA LYS A 824 42.23 3.12 17.36
C LYS A 824 42.48 4.58 17.01
N ASN A 825 43.03 4.88 15.83
CA ASN A 825 43.25 6.24 15.36
C ASN A 825 41.91 6.97 15.13
N PHE A 826 40.93 6.31 14.53
CA PHE A 826 39.58 6.85 14.33
C PHE A 826 38.89 7.19 15.67
N VAL A 827 38.90 6.28 16.65
CA VAL A 827 38.29 6.51 17.96
C VAL A 827 39.04 7.57 18.78
N SER A 828 40.38 7.56 18.76
CA SER A 828 41.16 8.57 19.51
C SER A 828 41.04 9.98 18.93
N ASN A 829 40.91 10.13 17.60
CA ASN A 829 40.63 11.41 16.94
C ASN A 829 39.25 11.99 17.28
N GLN A 830 38.32 11.19 17.84
CA GLN A 830 37.05 11.69 18.38
C GLN A 830 37.14 12.10 19.87
N GLY A 831 38.25 11.80 20.56
CA GLY A 831 38.36 11.90 22.03
C GLY A 831 38.85 13.25 22.59
N VAL A 832 39.23 14.22 21.76
CA VAL A 832 39.95 15.44 22.20
C VAL A 832 39.07 16.69 22.10
N ALA A 833 38.17 16.86 23.08
CA ALA A 833 37.35 18.08 23.22
C ALA A 833 37.00 18.39 24.69
N SER A 834 37.99 18.50 25.57
CA SER A 834 37.78 18.96 26.95
C SER A 834 39.03 19.58 27.58
N SER A 835 38.95 20.85 28.01
CA SER A 835 39.70 21.33 29.18
C SER A 835 39.19 22.67 29.73
N THR A 836 38.68 22.64 30.96
CA THR A 836 39.27 23.33 32.14
C THR A 836 38.75 22.58 33.38
N LYS A 837 39.60 21.81 34.09
CA LYS A 837 40.31 22.22 35.33
C LYS A 837 39.36 22.70 36.45
N SER A 838 39.37 22.18 37.69
CA SER A 838 40.13 21.10 38.36
C SER A 838 39.52 20.88 39.78
N GLY A 839 39.77 19.83 40.58
CA GLY A 839 40.68 18.67 40.49
C GLY A 839 40.68 17.86 41.82
N ASN A 840 41.77 17.13 42.11
CA ASN A 840 42.14 16.46 43.37
C ASN A 840 41.12 15.57 44.16
N ALA A 841 41.35 14.25 44.05
CA ALA A 841 41.61 13.32 45.15
C ALA A 841 40.62 13.10 46.33
N PHE A 842 40.06 11.89 46.33
CA PHE A 842 39.91 10.93 47.45
C PHE A 842 38.98 11.16 48.68
N THR A 843 38.24 10.08 48.96
CA THR A 843 37.67 9.59 50.26
C THR A 843 36.39 10.18 50.89
N ASN A 844 35.53 9.22 51.27
CA ASN A 844 34.70 9.13 52.48
C ASN A 844 33.58 10.15 52.80
N ASN A 845 32.35 9.70 52.47
CA ASN A 845 31.24 9.47 53.41
C ASN A 845 30.37 10.65 53.94
N SER A 846 29.15 10.28 54.34
CA SER A 846 28.19 11.02 55.19
C SER A 846 27.68 12.42 54.80
N ARG A 847 26.46 12.43 54.23
CA ARG A 847 25.26 13.16 54.71
C ARG A 847 25.34 14.65 55.11
N SER A 848 24.62 15.44 54.30
CA SER A 848 23.41 16.21 54.71
C SER A 848 23.49 17.68 55.19
N TYR A 849 22.59 18.46 54.56
CA TYR A 849 21.83 19.63 55.04
C TYR A 849 22.51 21.00 55.30
N SER A 850 22.03 21.98 54.50
CA SER A 850 21.54 23.30 54.93
C SER A 850 22.59 24.39 55.30
N THR A 851 22.34 25.72 55.19
CA THR A 851 21.20 26.50 54.66
C THR A 851 21.54 27.98 54.34
N PHE A 852 20.55 28.70 53.74
CA PHE A 852 20.25 30.15 53.87
C PHE A 852 21.14 31.25 53.21
N THR A 853 20.69 31.70 52.02
CA THR A 853 20.29 33.09 51.63
C THR A 853 21.16 34.30 52.03
N ARG A 854 21.41 35.28 51.15
CA ARG A 854 20.46 36.35 50.70
C ARG A 854 21.17 37.23 49.63
N LYS A 855 20.53 38.04 48.76
CA LYS A 855 19.16 38.14 48.20
C LYS A 855 19.19 39.19 47.06
N ASN A 856 18.28 39.10 46.07
CA ASN A 856 17.85 40.18 45.15
C ASN A 856 18.90 40.73 44.13
N ASN A 857 18.54 41.27 42.96
CA ASN A 857 17.21 41.49 42.36
C ASN A 857 17.23 41.53 40.81
N ALA A 858 16.19 40.93 40.18
CA ALA A 858 15.63 41.18 38.82
C ALA A 858 16.56 41.16 37.57
N PHE A 859 16.13 40.77 36.37
CA PHE A 859 14.80 40.40 35.84
C PHE A 859 14.79 38.97 35.27
N SER A 860 13.60 38.37 35.11
CA SER A 860 13.42 37.06 34.46
C SER A 860 12.18 37.03 33.55
N PRO A 861 12.24 36.36 32.39
CA PRO A 861 11.06 35.81 31.73
C PRO A 861 10.76 34.42 32.30
N SER A 862 9.75 34.33 33.16
CA SER A 862 9.00 33.09 33.36
C SER A 862 8.08 32.84 32.13
N SER A 863 7.64 31.64 31.78
CA SER A 863 7.55 30.41 32.57
C SER A 863 7.60 29.14 31.70
N LEU A 864 8.54 28.23 31.97
CA LEU A 864 8.33 26.81 31.75
C LEU A 864 7.78 26.21 33.05
N LEU A 865 6.48 25.97 33.09
CA LEU A 865 5.82 25.38 34.26
C LEU A 865 6.32 23.95 34.47
N ARG A 866 6.98 23.71 35.60
CA ARG A 866 7.16 22.35 36.15
C ARG A 866 5.79 21.66 36.14
N ARG A 867 5.73 20.45 35.57
CA ARG A 867 4.55 19.57 35.68
C ARG A 867 4.16 19.45 37.16
N GLN A 868 3.04 20.05 37.55
CA GLN A 868 2.39 19.72 38.80
C GLN A 868 1.80 18.32 38.62
N TYR A 869 2.38 17.34 39.32
CA TYR A 869 1.77 16.02 39.43
C TYR A 869 0.49 16.18 40.26
N SER A 870 -0.66 15.91 39.66
CA SER A 870 -1.94 15.86 40.36
C SER A 870 -2.09 14.48 40.97
N THR A 871 -2.21 14.43 42.30
CA THR A 871 -2.08 13.20 43.10
C THR A 871 -3.34 12.89 43.91
N SER A 872 -4.53 13.20 43.39
CA SER A 872 -5.78 12.73 43.99
C SER A 872 -5.86 11.20 43.88
N THR A 873 -5.95 10.52 45.01
CA THR A 873 -6.22 9.07 45.06
C THR A 873 -7.64 8.76 45.54
N SER A 874 -8.40 9.77 45.93
CA SER A 874 -9.78 9.66 46.38
C SER A 874 -10.68 9.19 45.22
N PRO A 875 -11.54 8.17 45.42
CA PRO A 875 -12.53 7.79 44.42
C PRO A 875 -13.53 8.93 44.15
N ALA A 876 -13.93 9.11 42.90
CA ALA A 876 -15.03 10.00 42.53
C ALA A 876 -16.06 9.30 41.63
N ARG A 877 -17.34 9.63 41.86
CA ARG A 877 -18.52 9.01 41.25
C ARG A 877 -18.98 9.80 40.03
N VAL A 878 -19.10 9.10 38.91
CA VAL A 878 -19.50 9.66 37.62
C VAL A 878 -20.93 9.24 37.29
N ALA A 879 -21.78 10.19 36.90
CA ALA A 879 -23.08 9.90 36.31
C ALA A 879 -23.07 10.23 34.81
N LEU A 880 -23.47 9.26 33.98
CA LEU A 880 -23.49 9.39 32.52
C LEU A 880 -24.93 9.48 32.00
N ILE A 881 -25.34 10.66 31.54
CA ILE A 881 -26.68 10.90 31.00
C ILE A 881 -26.64 10.78 29.46
N GLY A 882 -27.40 9.84 28.89
CA GLY A 882 -27.46 9.63 27.42
C GLY A 882 -26.61 8.45 26.89
N ALA A 883 -26.25 7.50 27.74
CA ALA A 883 -25.21 6.50 27.51
C ALA A 883 -25.38 5.51 26.31
N ARG A 884 -26.53 5.51 25.64
CA ARG A 884 -26.88 4.55 24.55
C ARG A 884 -25.91 4.62 23.35
N GLY A 885 -25.43 5.82 23.03
CA GLY A 885 -24.62 6.11 21.84
C GLY A 885 -23.19 5.54 21.89
N TYR A 886 -22.55 5.42 20.73
CA TYR A 886 -21.21 4.81 20.62
C TYR A 886 -20.14 5.48 21.51
N THR A 887 -20.17 6.81 21.63
CA THR A 887 -19.31 7.57 22.56
C THR A 887 -19.55 7.18 24.03
N GLY A 888 -20.82 7.03 24.44
CA GLY A 888 -21.17 6.67 25.81
C GLY A 888 -20.62 5.29 26.20
N ARG A 889 -20.71 4.31 25.30
CA ARG A 889 -20.15 2.95 25.49
C ARG A 889 -18.63 2.96 25.63
N ASN A 890 -17.94 3.73 24.79
CA ASN A 890 -16.49 3.91 24.88
C ASN A 890 -16.08 4.58 26.20
N LEU A 891 -16.83 5.58 26.67
CA LEU A 891 -16.58 6.22 27.95
C LEU A 891 -16.87 5.27 29.14
N ILE A 892 -17.90 4.42 29.07
CA ILE A 892 -18.14 3.36 30.07
C ILE A 892 -16.95 2.39 30.15
N SER A 893 -16.39 1.98 29.01
CA SER A 893 -15.20 1.10 28.96
C SER A 893 -13.98 1.75 29.62
N LEU A 894 -13.68 3.01 29.26
CA LEU A 894 -12.60 3.80 29.84
C LEU A 894 -12.79 4.03 31.35
N LEU A 895 -14.02 4.34 31.80
CA LEU A 895 -14.34 4.48 33.21
C LEU A 895 -14.25 3.14 33.97
N ASN A 896 -14.52 2.01 33.32
CA ASN A 896 -14.27 0.70 33.94
C ASN A 896 -12.77 0.46 34.16
N ALA A 897 -11.91 0.92 33.25
CA ALA A 897 -10.44 0.80 33.35
C ALA A 897 -9.78 1.83 34.30
N HIS A 898 -10.42 2.98 34.57
CA HIS A 898 -9.82 4.06 35.37
C HIS A 898 -9.62 3.69 36.85
N PRO A 899 -8.45 3.93 37.48
CA PRO A 899 -8.19 3.48 38.85
C PRO A 899 -9.04 4.17 39.94
N HIS A 900 -9.38 5.45 39.78
CA HIS A 900 -10.05 6.26 40.82
C HIS A 900 -11.44 6.79 40.44
N LEU A 901 -12.01 6.34 39.32
CA LEU A 901 -13.34 6.77 38.89
C LEU A 901 -14.25 5.55 38.82
N SER A 902 -15.45 5.66 39.37
CA SER A 902 -16.53 4.69 39.21
C SER A 902 -17.73 5.37 38.57
N LEU A 903 -18.48 4.64 37.76
CA LEU A 903 -19.84 5.05 37.44
C LEU A 903 -20.70 4.80 38.68
N SER A 904 -21.55 5.76 39.04
CA SER A 904 -22.64 5.54 40.01
C SER A 904 -23.97 5.31 39.29
N HIS A 905 -24.19 6.05 38.20
CA HIS A 905 -25.50 6.15 37.56
C HIS A 905 -25.35 6.29 36.03
N VAL A 906 -26.19 5.57 35.28
CA VAL A 906 -26.17 5.58 33.80
C VAL A 906 -27.58 5.72 33.27
N SER A 907 -27.90 6.85 32.63
CA SER A 907 -29.26 7.17 32.21
C SER A 907 -29.51 6.85 30.72
N SER A 908 -30.57 6.07 30.45
CA SER A 908 -31.06 5.69 29.12
C SER A 908 -32.55 5.32 29.15
N ARG A 909 -33.39 6.13 28.49
CA ARG A 909 -34.85 5.92 28.36
C ARG A 909 -35.26 4.60 27.70
N GLU A 910 -34.39 4.00 26.88
CA GLU A 910 -34.69 2.78 26.11
C GLU A 910 -34.13 1.51 26.75
N LEU A 911 -33.21 1.65 27.70
CA LEU A 911 -32.56 0.53 28.38
C LEU A 911 -32.94 0.43 29.85
N GLU A 912 -33.84 1.29 30.34
CA GLU A 912 -34.30 1.38 31.73
C GLU A 912 -34.59 0.00 32.34
N GLY A 913 -33.99 -0.28 33.50
CA GLY A 913 -34.07 -1.55 34.22
C GLY A 913 -33.07 -2.63 33.77
N GLN A 914 -32.44 -2.51 32.59
CA GLN A 914 -31.43 -3.47 32.12
C GLN A 914 -30.08 -3.25 32.82
N LYS A 915 -29.28 -4.32 32.94
CA LYS A 915 -27.92 -4.25 33.52
C LYS A 915 -26.94 -3.55 32.56
N LEU A 916 -25.94 -2.89 33.14
CA LEU A 916 -24.84 -2.25 32.42
C LEU A 916 -23.78 -3.28 31.99
N ASP A 917 -24.01 -3.96 30.87
CA ASP A 917 -23.02 -4.88 30.30
C ASP A 917 -21.69 -4.17 29.98
N GLY A 918 -20.56 -4.80 30.34
CA GLY A 918 -19.21 -4.30 30.11
C GLY A 918 -18.60 -3.46 31.24
N TYR A 919 -19.36 -3.12 32.28
CA TYR A 919 -18.85 -2.52 33.51
C TYR A 919 -18.78 -3.56 34.63
N THR A 920 -17.68 -3.58 35.41
CA THR A 920 -17.36 -4.71 36.31
C THR A 920 -17.05 -4.31 37.75
N LYS A 921 -17.03 -3.01 38.08
CA LYS A 921 -16.79 -2.54 39.46
C LYS A 921 -18.03 -2.66 40.35
N ASP A 922 -19.21 -2.38 39.79
CA ASP A 922 -20.49 -2.29 40.51
C ASP A 922 -21.64 -2.86 39.66
N ASP A 923 -22.72 -3.34 40.30
CA ASP A 923 -23.91 -3.89 39.60
C ASP A 923 -24.88 -2.79 39.14
N ILE A 924 -24.43 -1.94 38.21
CA ILE A 924 -25.20 -0.79 37.71
C ILE A 924 -26.31 -1.27 36.76
N LYS A 925 -27.47 -0.63 36.86
CA LYS A 925 -28.58 -0.75 35.90
C LYS A 925 -28.84 0.60 35.24
N TYR A 926 -29.31 0.57 33.99
CA TYR A 926 -29.77 1.76 33.30
C TYR A 926 -31.02 2.32 34.00
N VAL A 927 -31.03 3.62 34.23
CA VAL A 927 -32.12 4.39 34.83
C VAL A 927 -32.65 5.44 33.86
N ASN A 928 -33.77 6.09 34.18
CA ASN A 928 -34.35 7.16 33.35
C ASN A 928 -34.43 8.45 34.17
N LEU A 929 -33.26 9.02 34.44
CA LEU A 929 -33.14 10.23 35.26
C LEU A 929 -33.80 11.42 34.54
N LYS A 930 -34.77 12.03 35.22
CA LYS A 930 -35.33 13.33 34.88
C LYS A 930 -34.54 14.46 35.54
N ALA A 931 -34.77 15.71 35.12
CA ALA A 931 -34.08 16.87 35.66
C ALA A 931 -34.32 17.03 37.18
N GLU A 932 -35.53 16.77 37.64
CA GLU A 932 -35.92 16.84 39.04
C GLU A 932 -35.12 15.85 39.91
N GLN A 933 -34.94 14.61 39.42
CA GLN A 933 -34.15 13.58 40.09
C GLN A 933 -32.65 13.92 40.10
N VAL A 934 -32.12 14.48 38.99
CA VAL A 934 -30.73 14.95 38.92
C VAL A 934 -30.46 16.06 39.95
N LYS A 935 -31.44 16.96 40.15
CA LYS A 935 -31.39 18.01 41.18
C LYS A 935 -31.41 17.43 42.60
N GLU A 936 -32.23 16.41 42.87
CA GLU A 936 -32.26 15.71 44.15
C GLU A 936 -30.96 14.96 44.43
N MET A 937 -30.45 14.18 43.47
CA MET A 937 -29.17 13.44 43.59
C MET A 937 -27.97 14.38 43.80
N GLN A 938 -27.96 15.54 43.14
CA GLN A 938 -26.93 16.56 43.36
C GLN A 938 -27.03 17.17 44.76
N LYS A 939 -28.25 17.41 45.27
CA LYS A 939 -28.50 17.92 46.62
C LYS A 939 -28.13 16.90 47.70
N ASN A 940 -28.26 15.61 47.42
CA ASN A 940 -27.82 14.52 48.28
C ASN A 940 -26.30 14.28 48.22
N GLY A 941 -25.58 14.93 47.28
CA GLY A 941 -24.15 14.71 47.06
C GLY A 941 -23.84 13.29 46.55
N GLU A 942 -24.71 12.72 45.70
CA GLU A 942 -24.56 11.34 45.19
C GLU A 942 -23.56 11.22 44.02
N VAL A 943 -23.22 12.33 43.36
CA VAL A 943 -22.44 12.37 42.12
C VAL A 943 -21.41 13.51 42.20
N ASP A 944 -20.17 13.20 41.83
CA ASP A 944 -19.04 14.14 41.84
C ASP A 944 -18.78 14.71 40.44
N CYS A 945 -19.08 13.94 39.38
CA CYS A 945 -18.96 14.38 37.98
C CYS A 945 -20.16 13.93 37.13
N TRP A 946 -20.82 14.88 36.47
CA TRP A 946 -21.91 14.64 35.52
C TRP A 946 -21.40 14.73 34.08
N VAL A 947 -21.63 13.69 33.27
CA VAL A 947 -21.31 13.68 31.83
C VAL A 947 -22.59 13.69 31.01
N MET A 948 -22.77 14.74 30.22
CA MET A 948 -23.93 14.92 29.33
C MET A 948 -23.59 14.37 27.94
N ALA A 949 -23.91 13.10 27.69
CA ALA A 949 -23.81 12.43 26.40
C ALA A 949 -25.13 12.54 25.60
N LEU A 950 -25.71 13.74 25.59
CA LEU A 950 -27.02 14.03 25.01
C LEU A 950 -26.91 14.66 23.61
N PRO A 951 -27.98 14.65 22.79
CA PRO A 951 -28.05 15.42 21.56
C PRO A 951 -28.03 16.93 21.83
N ASN A 952 -27.55 17.71 20.86
CA ASN A 952 -27.58 19.18 20.92
C ASN A 952 -29.02 19.71 21.16
N GLY A 953 -29.14 20.75 21.98
CA GLY A 953 -30.39 21.37 22.40
C GLY A 953 -31.09 20.66 23.57
N VAL A 954 -30.46 19.65 24.18
CA VAL A 954 -31.07 18.80 25.22
C VAL A 954 -30.35 18.90 26.57
N CYS A 955 -29.15 19.47 26.64
CA CYS A 955 -28.36 19.52 27.88
C CYS A 955 -28.90 20.53 28.91
N ALA A 956 -29.54 21.62 28.47
CA ALA A 956 -29.88 22.75 29.35
C ALA A 956 -30.71 22.40 30.61
N PRO A 957 -31.79 21.59 30.56
CA PRO A 957 -32.57 21.26 31.77
C PRO A 957 -31.77 20.44 32.79
N PHE A 958 -30.84 19.59 32.33
CA PHE A 958 -29.98 18.80 33.21
C PHE A 958 -28.85 19.65 33.82
N VAL A 959 -28.26 20.55 33.04
CA VAL A 959 -27.32 21.56 33.53
C VAL A 959 -27.98 22.46 34.58
N GLN A 960 -29.20 22.93 34.33
CA GLN A 960 -29.98 23.71 35.29
C GLN A 960 -30.25 22.92 36.58
N ALA A 961 -30.68 21.66 36.47
CA ALA A 961 -30.90 20.79 37.62
C ALA A 961 -29.65 20.61 38.52
N VAL A 962 -28.48 20.38 37.92
CA VAL A 962 -27.21 20.27 38.67
C VAL A 962 -26.86 21.60 39.34
N ASN A 963 -27.03 22.74 38.65
CA ASN A 963 -26.78 24.06 39.23
C ASN A 963 -27.76 24.40 40.39
N GLU A 964 -29.03 24.02 40.29
CA GLU A 964 -30.04 24.29 41.33
C GLU A 964 -30.01 23.30 42.50
N GLY A 965 -29.34 22.15 42.35
CA GLY A 965 -29.18 21.14 43.40
C GLY A 965 -27.98 21.36 44.30
N GLN A 966 -27.32 22.52 44.25
CA GLN A 966 -25.97 22.76 44.76
C GLN A 966 -25.67 22.21 46.18
N VAL A 967 -24.81 21.18 46.21
CA VAL A 967 -23.99 20.79 47.37
C VAL A 967 -22.58 20.46 46.85
N GLY A 968 -21.58 21.20 47.31
CA GLY A 968 -20.18 21.02 46.93
C GLY A 968 -19.83 21.52 45.51
N LYS A 969 -18.59 21.24 45.09
CA LYS A 969 -18.14 21.41 43.69
C LYS A 969 -18.29 20.07 42.95
N SER A 970 -19.38 19.91 42.21
CA SER A 970 -19.45 18.88 41.16
C SER A 970 -18.92 19.41 39.83
N LEU A 971 -18.40 18.51 39.00
CA LEU A 971 -17.97 18.79 37.63
C LEU A 971 -19.12 18.47 36.66
N ILE A 972 -19.29 19.28 35.61
CA ILE A 972 -20.14 18.96 34.47
C ILE A 972 -19.29 18.94 33.19
N VAL A 973 -19.37 17.85 32.42
CA VAL A 973 -18.74 17.70 31.11
C VAL A 973 -19.84 17.51 30.06
N ASP A 974 -19.96 18.45 29.13
CA ASP A 974 -20.87 18.35 27.99
C ASP A 974 -20.17 17.75 26.78
N LEU A 975 -20.77 16.74 26.15
CA LEU A 975 -20.29 16.15 24.88
C LEU A 975 -21.03 16.72 23.65
N SER A 976 -22.14 17.45 23.87
CA SER A 976 -22.89 18.13 22.83
C SER A 976 -22.12 19.33 22.27
N ALA A 977 -22.74 20.10 21.38
CA ALA A 977 -22.21 21.38 20.90
C ALA A 977 -22.76 22.61 21.65
N ASP A 978 -23.70 22.43 22.58
CA ASP A 978 -24.55 23.49 23.16
C ASP A 978 -23.73 24.63 23.80
N TYR A 979 -22.62 24.28 24.49
CA TYR A 979 -21.78 25.24 25.20
C TYR A 979 -20.40 25.50 24.55
N ARG A 980 -20.10 24.89 23.38
CA ARG A 980 -18.76 25.02 22.75
C ARG A 980 -18.42 26.43 22.27
N PHE A 981 -19.42 27.31 22.20
CA PHE A 981 -19.34 28.70 21.70
C PHE A 981 -19.53 29.75 22.80
N THR A 982 -19.49 29.36 24.07
CA THR A 982 -19.62 30.28 25.21
C THR A 982 -18.31 30.36 25.99
N ASP A 983 -18.15 31.48 26.72
CA ASP A 983 -17.03 31.71 27.62
C ASP A 983 -17.36 31.32 29.08
N GLU A 984 -18.64 31.00 29.36
CA GLU A 984 -19.09 30.42 30.64
C GLU A 984 -18.62 28.97 30.88
N TRP A 985 -18.11 28.31 29.83
CA TRP A 985 -17.68 26.91 29.84
C TRP A 985 -16.24 26.81 29.34
N THR A 986 -15.42 26.01 30.03
CA THR A 986 -14.03 25.80 29.63
C THR A 986 -13.98 24.86 28.42
N TYR A 987 -13.31 25.26 27.33
CA TYR A 987 -13.17 24.41 26.15
C TYR A 987 -12.15 23.30 26.40
N GLY A 988 -12.62 22.05 26.43
CA GLY A 988 -11.88 20.89 26.90
C GLY A 988 -10.91 20.29 25.88
N LEU A 989 -9.93 21.07 25.41
CA LEU A 989 -8.87 20.61 24.51
C LEU A 989 -7.48 20.94 25.10
N PRO A 990 -6.93 20.09 25.98
CA PRO A 990 -5.63 20.34 26.62
C PRO A 990 -4.48 20.27 25.60
N GLY A 991 -3.67 21.32 25.51
CA GLY A 991 -2.45 21.35 24.69
C GLY A 991 -1.61 22.61 24.92
N HIS A 992 -0.30 22.55 24.66
CA HIS A 992 0.59 23.70 24.92
C HIS A 992 0.62 24.74 23.78
N LEU A 993 -0.42 25.59 23.73
CA LEU A 993 -0.56 26.59 22.68
C LEU A 993 -0.01 27.96 23.05
N ILE A 994 1.32 28.06 22.98
CA ILE A 994 2.03 29.34 23.00
C ILE A 994 1.40 30.29 21.96
N HIS A 995 0.96 31.46 22.42
CA HIS A 995 0.31 32.57 21.70
C HIS A 995 -1.18 32.43 21.29
N LEU A 996 -1.92 31.38 21.67
CA LEU A 996 -3.40 31.32 21.49
C LEU A 996 -4.05 30.34 22.48
N GLU A 997 -5.02 30.79 23.27
CA GLU A 997 -5.58 30.02 24.40
C GLU A 997 -6.62 28.93 24.01
N LEU A 998 -6.24 27.96 23.17
CA LEU A 998 -7.03 26.70 23.10
C LEU A 998 -6.67 25.84 24.32
N GLY A 999 -7.51 25.90 25.35
CA GLY A 999 -7.49 24.97 26.48
C GLY A 999 -6.23 25.03 27.36
N ASP A 1000 -6.03 26.14 28.08
CA ASP A 1000 -5.09 26.17 29.20
C ASP A 1000 -5.40 25.04 30.19
N ARG A 1001 -4.41 24.16 30.43
CA ARG A 1001 -4.49 23.09 31.42
C ARG A 1001 -4.88 23.63 32.80
N ASN A 1002 -4.41 24.82 33.19
CA ASN A 1002 -4.74 25.39 34.51
C ASN A 1002 -6.19 25.90 34.58
N ALA A 1003 -6.80 26.32 33.47
CA ALA A 1003 -8.23 26.59 33.37
C ALA A 1003 -9.04 25.29 33.49
N ILE A 1004 -8.67 24.23 32.76
CA ILE A 1004 -9.32 22.92 32.84
C ILE A 1004 -9.25 22.33 34.26
N ILE A 1005 -8.09 22.41 34.92
CA ILE A 1005 -7.90 21.98 36.33
C ILE A 1005 -8.80 22.76 37.32
N LYS A 1006 -9.22 23.98 36.98
CA LYS A 1006 -10.10 24.83 37.82
C LYS A 1006 -11.57 24.73 37.43
N ALA A 1007 -11.89 24.12 36.29
CA ALA A 1007 -13.23 24.16 35.70
C ALA A 1007 -14.23 23.29 36.47
N THR A 1008 -15.41 23.83 36.72
CA THR A 1008 -16.60 23.05 37.13
C THR A 1008 -17.52 22.73 35.94
N ARG A 1009 -17.24 23.31 34.76
CA ARG A 1009 -18.03 23.20 33.53
C ARG A 1009 -17.11 23.13 32.32
N ILE A 1010 -17.12 22.01 31.60
CA ILE A 1010 -16.25 21.75 30.44
C ILE A 1010 -17.09 21.38 29.22
N SER A 1011 -16.95 22.15 28.14
CA SER A 1011 -17.51 21.77 26.83
C SER A 1011 -16.47 20.95 26.08
N ASN A 1012 -16.74 19.68 25.82
CA ASN A 1012 -15.81 18.81 25.10
C ASN A 1012 -15.80 19.20 23.60
N PRO A 1013 -14.62 19.29 22.95
CA PRO A 1013 -14.52 19.63 21.54
C PRO A 1013 -15.17 18.57 20.64
N GLY A 1014 -15.55 18.99 19.43
CA GLY A 1014 -16.00 18.08 18.38
C GLY A 1014 -14.87 17.22 17.82
N CYS A 1015 -15.18 16.02 17.32
CA CYS A 1015 -14.18 15.09 16.81
C CYS A 1015 -13.39 15.64 15.61
N TYR A 1016 -14.08 16.25 14.65
CA TYR A 1016 -13.43 17.00 13.57
C TYR A 1016 -12.71 18.24 14.08
N ALA A 1017 -13.32 18.99 15.00
CA ALA A 1017 -12.71 20.22 15.50
C ALA A 1017 -11.38 19.95 16.22
N THR A 1018 -11.29 18.86 16.97
CA THR A 1018 -10.06 18.40 17.65
C THR A 1018 -8.92 18.20 16.64
N GLY A 1019 -9.16 17.38 15.61
CA GLY A 1019 -8.13 17.09 14.61
C GLY A 1019 -7.80 18.28 13.70
N SER A 1020 -8.79 19.10 13.31
CA SER A 1020 -8.58 20.32 12.52
C SER A 1020 -7.78 21.37 13.28
N GLN A 1021 -8.04 21.58 14.57
CA GLN A 1021 -7.24 22.49 15.40
C GLN A 1021 -5.79 21.99 15.49
N ILE A 1022 -5.58 20.69 15.70
CA ILE A 1022 -4.22 20.10 15.73
C ILE A 1022 -3.49 20.20 14.37
N ALA A 1023 -4.22 20.10 13.25
CA ALA A 1023 -3.65 20.23 11.91
C ALA A 1023 -3.29 21.67 11.50
N ILE A 1024 -3.82 22.69 12.17
CA ILE A 1024 -3.68 24.11 11.77
C ILE A 1024 -2.89 24.92 12.80
N ALA A 1025 -3.02 24.61 14.10
CA ALA A 1025 -2.56 25.50 15.17
C ALA A 1025 -1.04 25.81 15.22
N PRO A 1026 -0.10 24.95 14.76
CA PRO A 1026 1.32 25.32 14.65
C PRO A 1026 1.59 26.39 13.59
N LEU A 1027 0.64 26.61 12.66
CA LEU A 1027 0.82 27.44 11.46
C LEU A 1027 0.06 28.76 11.49
N ILE A 1028 -0.76 29.05 12.51
CA ILE A 1028 -1.59 30.28 12.58
C ILE A 1028 -0.80 31.57 12.31
N PRO A 1029 0.40 31.81 12.88
CA PRO A 1029 1.19 33.02 12.61
C PRO A 1029 1.64 33.16 11.14
N TYR A 1030 1.50 32.08 10.37
CA TYR A 1030 1.98 31.95 9.00
C TYR A 1030 0.86 31.82 7.97
N ILE A 1031 -0.41 31.83 8.37
CA ILE A 1031 -1.55 31.79 7.45
C ILE A 1031 -1.61 33.10 6.65
N SER A 1032 -1.93 33.01 5.35
CA SER A 1032 -2.24 34.19 4.50
C SER A 1032 -3.72 34.33 4.16
N GLU A 1033 -4.44 33.22 4.03
CA GLU A 1033 -5.84 33.14 3.61
C GLU A 1033 -6.51 31.96 4.32
N SER A 1034 -7.85 31.99 4.47
CA SER A 1034 -8.63 30.96 5.19
C SER A 1034 -8.25 29.53 4.77
N PRO A 1035 -7.74 28.68 5.69
CA PRO A 1035 -7.47 27.27 5.40
C PRO A 1035 -8.71 26.53 4.90
N THR A 1036 -8.53 25.65 3.92
CA THR A 1036 -9.58 24.76 3.44
C THR A 1036 -9.31 23.35 3.94
N VAL A 1037 -10.28 22.80 4.68
CA VAL A 1037 -10.15 21.55 5.41
C VAL A 1037 -11.17 20.54 4.86
N PHE A 1038 -10.67 19.48 4.24
CA PHE A 1038 -11.48 18.35 3.81
C PHE A 1038 -11.44 17.26 4.87
N GLY A 1039 -12.61 16.85 5.36
CA GLY A 1039 -12.72 15.85 6.43
C GLY A 1039 -13.54 14.64 5.98
N VAL A 1040 -13.07 13.43 6.28
CA VAL A 1040 -13.81 12.17 6.05
C VAL A 1040 -13.82 11.37 7.35
N SER A 1041 -14.99 11.08 7.90
CA SER A 1041 -15.14 10.24 9.10
C SER A 1041 -15.79 8.90 8.80
N GLY A 1042 -15.61 7.96 9.72
CA GLY A 1042 -16.38 6.74 9.78
C GLY A 1042 -17.84 6.99 10.18
N TYR A 1043 -18.71 6.06 9.82
CA TYR A 1043 -20.16 6.24 9.88
C TYR A 1043 -20.74 6.27 11.30
N SER A 1044 -20.01 5.79 12.30
CA SER A 1044 -20.34 5.99 13.73
C SER A 1044 -20.46 7.47 14.11
N GLY A 1045 -19.81 8.37 13.36
CA GLY A 1045 -19.91 9.83 13.53
C GLY A 1045 -21.29 10.41 13.26
N ALA A 1046 -22.18 9.70 12.55
CA ALA A 1046 -23.59 10.08 12.39
C ALA A 1046 -24.50 9.55 13.53
N GLY A 1047 -23.93 8.89 14.55
CA GLY A 1047 -24.66 8.37 15.71
C GLY A 1047 -25.44 7.09 15.42
N THR A 1048 -26.39 6.75 16.29
CA THR A 1048 -27.14 5.46 16.25
C THR A 1048 -28.55 5.56 15.65
N LYS A 1049 -28.97 6.73 15.14
CA LYS A 1049 -30.29 6.92 14.52
C LYS A 1049 -30.18 6.67 13.01
N PRO A 1050 -30.91 5.70 12.42
CA PRO A 1050 -30.75 5.33 11.01
C PRO A 1050 -30.92 6.52 10.03
N SER A 1051 -30.00 6.61 9.09
CA SER A 1051 -29.90 7.64 8.05
C SER A 1051 -28.95 7.17 6.94
N PRO A 1052 -28.93 7.81 5.75
CA PRO A 1052 -27.94 7.53 4.70
C PRO A 1052 -26.48 7.77 5.12
N LYS A 1053 -26.23 8.38 6.29
CA LYS A 1053 -24.89 8.69 6.83
C LYS A 1053 -24.41 7.67 7.88
N ASN A 1054 -25.22 6.66 8.20
CA ASN A 1054 -24.90 5.50 9.03
C ASN A 1054 -25.60 4.22 8.54
N ASP A 1055 -25.79 4.13 7.22
CA ASP A 1055 -26.21 2.94 6.51
C ASP A 1055 -24.99 2.42 5.71
N PRO A 1056 -24.33 1.33 6.15
CA PRO A 1056 -23.13 0.83 5.48
C PRO A 1056 -23.36 0.40 4.03
N GLU A 1057 -24.56 -0.07 3.68
CA GLU A 1057 -24.88 -0.44 2.30
C GLU A 1057 -25.14 0.79 1.43
N PHE A 1058 -25.69 1.89 1.99
CA PHE A 1058 -25.77 3.16 1.27
C PHE A 1058 -24.41 3.87 1.13
N LEU A 1059 -23.52 3.69 2.10
CA LEU A 1059 -22.15 4.22 2.08
C LEU A 1059 -21.18 3.38 1.24
N LYS A 1060 -21.58 2.18 0.83
CA LYS A 1060 -20.80 1.29 -0.05
C LYS A 1060 -20.50 1.99 -1.37
N ASP A 1061 -19.22 2.05 -1.72
CA ASP A 1061 -18.67 2.78 -2.88
C ASP A 1061 -19.04 4.29 -2.94
N ASN A 1062 -19.54 4.87 -1.84
CA ASN A 1062 -19.98 6.26 -1.73
C ASN A 1062 -19.16 7.05 -0.70
N LEU A 1063 -19.08 8.36 -0.93
CA LEU A 1063 -18.48 9.34 -0.02
C LEU A 1063 -19.44 10.52 0.09
N ILE A 1064 -20.11 10.68 1.23
CA ILE A 1064 -21.33 11.52 1.34
C ILE A 1064 -21.07 12.74 2.25
N PRO A 1065 -21.39 13.98 1.82
CA PRO A 1065 -21.22 15.15 2.67
C PRO A 1065 -22.17 15.13 3.88
N TYR A 1066 -21.67 15.49 5.06
CA TYR A 1066 -22.54 15.85 6.21
C TYR A 1066 -23.29 17.15 5.93
N ALA A 1067 -22.57 18.14 5.40
CA ALA A 1067 -23.07 19.38 4.79
C ALA A 1067 -22.03 19.88 3.77
N LEU A 1068 -22.40 20.81 2.89
CA LEU A 1068 -21.48 21.42 1.91
C LEU A 1068 -20.87 22.74 2.41
N THR A 1069 -21.59 23.45 3.29
CA THR A 1069 -21.22 24.68 4.02
C THR A 1069 -21.88 24.65 5.39
N ASP A 1070 -21.55 25.62 6.26
CA ASP A 1070 -22.29 25.94 7.48
C ASP A 1070 -22.30 24.80 8.53
N HIS A 1071 -21.40 23.83 8.41
CA HIS A 1071 -21.32 22.72 9.36
C HIS A 1071 -20.80 23.22 10.71
N ILE A 1072 -21.37 22.73 11.82
CA ILE A 1072 -21.06 23.28 13.16
C ILE A 1072 -19.57 23.29 13.53
N HIS A 1073 -18.79 22.31 13.05
CA HIS A 1073 -17.35 22.26 13.23
C HIS A 1073 -16.56 23.34 12.46
N GLU A 1074 -17.09 23.87 11.35
CA GLU A 1074 -16.51 25.01 10.62
C GLU A 1074 -16.48 26.26 11.50
N ARG A 1075 -17.62 26.54 12.13
CA ARG A 1075 -17.78 27.60 13.13
C ARG A 1075 -16.96 27.32 14.38
N GLU A 1076 -16.96 26.08 14.89
CA GLU A 1076 -16.23 25.72 16.12
C GLU A 1076 -14.72 25.95 15.96
N VAL A 1077 -14.14 25.45 14.86
CA VAL A 1077 -12.72 25.63 14.54
C VAL A 1077 -12.40 27.10 14.29
N SER A 1078 -13.23 27.82 13.52
CA SER A 1078 -13.00 29.24 13.22
C SER A 1078 -13.04 30.12 14.48
N HIS A 1079 -14.03 29.89 15.36
CA HIS A 1079 -14.20 30.61 16.61
C HIS A 1079 -13.03 30.38 17.57
N ARG A 1080 -12.60 29.12 17.75
CA ARG A 1080 -11.54 28.79 18.70
C ARG A 1080 -10.14 29.15 18.18
N LEU A 1081 -9.83 28.93 16.89
CA LEU A 1081 -8.54 29.34 16.29
C LEU A 1081 -8.39 30.86 16.08
N GLY A 1082 -9.46 31.65 16.23
CA GLY A 1082 -9.47 33.07 15.89
C GLY A 1082 -9.23 33.36 14.41
N THR A 1083 -9.33 32.34 13.55
CA THR A 1083 -8.99 32.39 12.12
C THR A 1083 -10.06 31.62 11.34
N SER A 1084 -10.68 32.23 10.34
CA SER A 1084 -11.70 31.59 9.51
C SER A 1084 -11.15 30.39 8.75
N VAL A 1085 -11.87 29.26 8.79
CA VAL A 1085 -11.59 28.07 7.98
C VAL A 1085 -12.82 27.71 7.13
N ASN A 1086 -12.59 27.16 5.94
CA ASN A 1086 -13.61 26.53 5.12
C ASN A 1086 -13.57 25.02 5.40
N PHE A 1087 -14.68 24.36 5.75
CA PHE A 1087 -14.68 22.97 6.21
C PHE A 1087 -15.74 22.10 5.51
N ILE A 1088 -15.26 21.03 4.89
CA ILE A 1088 -16.05 20.15 4.00
C ILE A 1088 -16.09 18.72 4.59
N PRO A 1089 -17.04 18.41 5.50
CA PRO A 1089 -17.16 17.10 6.15
C PRO A 1089 -17.89 16.07 5.29
N HIS A 1090 -17.34 14.86 5.21
CA HIS A 1090 -17.90 13.69 4.54
C HIS A 1090 -17.91 12.45 5.44
N VAL A 1091 -18.72 11.45 5.09
CA VAL A 1091 -18.74 10.13 5.71
C VAL A 1091 -18.45 9.05 4.67
N ALA A 1092 -17.69 8.04 5.08
CA ALA A 1092 -17.34 6.85 4.31
C ALA A 1092 -17.81 5.56 5.01
N SER A 1093 -17.66 4.42 4.32
CA SER A 1093 -18.20 3.10 4.71
C SER A 1093 -17.53 2.41 5.90
N TYR A 1094 -16.42 2.90 6.44
CA TYR A 1094 -15.77 2.31 7.63
C TYR A 1094 -16.41 2.83 8.94
N PHE A 1095 -16.45 2.03 10.01
CA PHE A 1095 -17.16 2.40 11.25
C PHE A 1095 -16.58 3.61 11.99
N GLN A 1096 -15.28 3.63 12.31
CA GLN A 1096 -14.67 4.67 13.16
C GLN A 1096 -13.28 5.11 12.69
N GLY A 1097 -12.95 6.36 13.02
CA GLY A 1097 -11.78 7.09 12.53
C GLY A 1097 -12.16 8.33 11.72
N ILE A 1098 -11.22 9.26 11.55
CA ILE A 1098 -11.32 10.43 10.67
C ILE A 1098 -9.99 10.62 9.93
N ASN A 1099 -10.05 10.96 8.63
CA ASN A 1099 -8.99 11.67 7.92
C ASN A 1099 -9.35 13.16 7.81
N ILE A 1100 -8.40 14.03 8.12
CA ILE A 1100 -8.53 15.47 7.95
C ILE A 1100 -7.34 15.94 7.11
N THR A 1101 -7.61 16.44 5.91
CA THR A 1101 -6.62 17.03 5.01
C THR A 1101 -6.80 18.54 5.01
N ALA A 1102 -5.87 19.26 5.61
CA ALA A 1102 -5.88 20.72 5.70
C ALA A 1102 -4.93 21.32 4.65
N ASN A 1103 -5.48 22.09 3.70
CA ASN A 1103 -4.72 22.89 2.74
C ASN A 1103 -4.64 24.34 3.24
N ILE A 1104 -3.42 24.78 3.54
CA ILE A 1104 -3.12 26.02 4.27
C ILE A 1104 -2.26 26.93 3.38
N PRO A 1105 -2.81 28.08 2.90
CA PRO A 1105 -2.05 29.15 2.26
C PRO A 1105 -1.13 29.86 3.26
N LEU A 1106 0.12 30.12 2.88
CA LEU A 1106 1.16 30.64 3.77
C LEU A 1106 1.69 32.02 3.35
N ASN A 1107 1.82 32.91 4.33
CA ASN A 1107 2.27 34.30 4.15
C ASN A 1107 3.78 34.43 3.85
N LYS A 1108 4.57 33.40 4.16
CA LYS A 1108 5.99 33.27 3.80
C LYS A 1108 6.30 31.89 3.24
N THR A 1109 7.50 31.74 2.67
CA THR A 1109 7.99 30.47 2.10
C THR A 1109 8.54 29.54 3.18
N PHE A 1110 8.24 28.25 3.08
CA PHE A 1110 8.79 27.19 3.91
C PHE A 1110 9.26 25.98 3.09
N LYS A 1111 10.04 25.10 3.71
CA LYS A 1111 10.31 23.71 3.30
C LYS A 1111 9.47 22.72 4.11
N SER A 1112 9.36 21.48 3.63
CA SER A 1112 8.65 20.40 4.35
C SER A 1112 9.25 20.12 5.74
N SER A 1113 10.58 20.11 5.87
CA SER A 1113 11.28 19.95 7.16
C SER A 1113 10.94 21.07 8.14
N GLU A 1114 10.97 22.33 7.70
CA GLU A 1114 10.67 23.50 8.54
C GLU A 1114 9.22 23.48 9.05
N ILE A 1115 8.27 22.95 8.26
CA ILE A 1115 6.90 22.69 8.75
C ILE A 1115 6.87 21.54 9.75
N LYS A 1116 7.53 20.40 9.46
CA LYS A 1116 7.61 19.24 10.37
C LYS A 1116 8.18 19.67 11.73
N GLU A 1117 9.29 20.42 11.73
CA GLU A 1117 9.92 20.98 12.93
C GLU A 1117 8.97 21.87 13.74
N LEU A 1118 8.15 22.71 13.10
CA LEU A 1118 7.13 23.50 13.80
C LEU A 1118 6.10 22.61 14.51
N PHE A 1119 5.69 21.49 13.93
CA PHE A 1119 4.76 20.55 14.57
C PHE A 1119 5.44 19.76 15.70
N GLU A 1120 6.66 19.28 15.49
CA GLU A 1120 7.46 18.56 16.50
C GLU A 1120 7.77 19.45 17.71
N GLN A 1121 8.13 20.72 17.49
CA GLN A 1121 8.32 21.71 18.56
C GLN A 1121 7.01 22.04 19.28
N LYS A 1122 5.89 22.22 18.55
CA LYS A 1122 4.60 22.61 19.15
C LYS A 1122 3.99 21.50 20.00
N TYR A 1123 4.19 20.23 19.62
CA TYR A 1123 3.62 19.07 20.31
C TYR A 1123 4.66 18.27 21.12
N ALA A 1124 5.84 18.86 21.37
CA ALA A 1124 6.90 18.26 22.17
C ALA A 1124 6.40 17.84 23.58
N GLY A 1125 6.35 16.54 23.82
CA GLY A 1125 5.96 15.97 25.12
C GLY A 1125 4.46 15.78 25.34
N GLU A 1126 3.62 16.04 24.34
CA GLU A 1126 2.17 15.73 24.35
C GLU A 1126 1.93 14.24 24.07
N LYS A 1127 1.50 13.44 25.07
CA LYS A 1127 1.38 11.98 24.88
C LYS A 1127 0.25 11.54 23.93
N LEU A 1128 -0.76 12.39 23.73
CA LEU A 1128 -1.94 12.08 22.90
C LEU A 1128 -1.91 12.75 21.52
N ILE A 1129 -0.73 13.23 21.08
CA ILE A 1129 -0.47 13.73 19.73
C ILE A 1129 0.84 13.08 19.26
N LYS A 1130 0.82 12.42 18.10
CA LYS A 1130 1.98 11.74 17.50
C LYS A 1130 2.29 12.38 16.15
N VAL A 1131 3.35 13.17 16.08
CA VAL A 1131 3.85 13.73 14.82
C VAL A 1131 4.57 12.62 14.04
N VAL A 1132 4.31 12.51 12.75
CA VAL A 1132 4.89 11.50 11.84
C VAL A 1132 5.27 12.14 10.51
N GLU A 1133 6.23 11.55 9.79
CA GLU A 1133 6.68 12.08 8.49
C GLU A 1133 5.74 11.68 7.34
N ASP A 1134 5.44 10.38 7.25
CA ASP A 1134 4.48 9.81 6.30
C ASP A 1134 3.06 10.40 6.46
N ILE A 1135 2.24 10.25 5.41
CA ILE A 1135 0.82 10.59 5.45
C ILE A 1135 0.09 9.60 6.38
N PRO A 1136 -0.47 10.04 7.53
CA PRO A 1136 -1.13 9.12 8.45
C PRO A 1136 -2.45 8.59 7.88
N LEU A 1137 -2.67 7.27 8.03
CA LEU A 1137 -3.85 6.58 7.51
C LEU A 1137 -4.87 6.31 8.61
N VAL A 1138 -6.17 6.33 8.26
CA VAL A 1138 -7.27 6.18 9.24
C VAL A 1138 -7.21 4.82 9.93
N LYS A 1139 -6.95 3.74 9.18
CA LYS A 1139 -6.79 2.38 9.72
C LYS A 1139 -5.70 2.25 10.80
N ASP A 1140 -4.72 3.14 10.81
CA ASP A 1140 -3.60 3.10 11.76
C ASP A 1140 -3.82 4.06 12.96
N ASN A 1141 -5.02 4.66 13.07
CA ASN A 1141 -5.45 5.54 14.15
C ASN A 1141 -6.92 5.33 14.59
N SER A 1142 -7.68 4.48 13.89
CA SER A 1142 -8.91 3.88 14.38
C SER A 1142 -8.60 3.07 15.66
N GLU A 1143 -9.49 3.08 16.65
CA GLU A 1143 -9.28 2.46 17.97
C GLU A 1143 -8.09 3.04 18.77
N LYS A 1144 -7.60 4.25 18.41
CA LYS A 1144 -6.48 4.90 19.12
C LYS A 1144 -6.87 6.17 19.88
N HIS A 1145 -6.24 6.33 21.03
CA HIS A 1145 -6.47 7.39 22.01
C HIS A 1145 -5.69 8.69 21.73
N PHE A 1146 -4.93 8.75 20.64
CA PHE A 1146 -4.12 9.89 20.21
C PHE A 1146 -4.53 10.38 18.81
N VAL A 1147 -4.06 11.56 18.44
CA VAL A 1147 -4.11 12.08 17.06
C VAL A 1147 -2.76 11.84 16.40
N LYS A 1148 -2.73 11.30 15.18
CA LYS A 1148 -1.53 11.34 14.31
C LYS A 1148 -1.60 12.55 13.40
N VAL A 1149 -0.48 13.22 13.16
CA VAL A 1149 -0.38 14.33 12.21
C VAL A 1149 0.93 14.26 11.43
N GLY A 1150 0.86 14.41 10.10
CA GLY A 1150 2.00 14.20 9.22
C GLY A 1150 1.68 14.49 7.76
N GLY A 1151 2.51 13.96 6.84
CA GLY A 1151 2.33 14.16 5.41
C GLY A 1151 2.49 15.63 4.99
N PHE A 1152 3.56 16.28 5.47
CA PHE A 1152 3.82 17.73 5.35
C PHE A 1152 4.18 18.19 3.92
N GLY A 1153 3.23 18.06 3.00
CA GLY A 1153 3.38 18.35 1.58
C GLY A 1153 3.40 19.85 1.29
N VAL A 1154 4.59 20.45 1.21
CA VAL A 1154 4.78 21.86 0.85
C VAL A 1154 4.89 22.02 -0.68
N HIS A 1155 4.18 22.99 -1.23
CA HIS A 1155 4.22 23.33 -2.65
C HIS A 1155 5.58 23.93 -3.07
N SER A 1156 5.98 23.78 -4.33
CA SER A 1156 7.29 24.25 -4.84
C SER A 1156 7.56 25.75 -4.67
N SER A 1157 6.51 26.57 -4.53
CA SER A 1157 6.63 28.00 -4.22
C SER A 1157 6.83 28.31 -2.73
N GLY A 1158 6.85 27.31 -1.85
CA GLY A 1158 6.94 27.45 -0.39
C GLY A 1158 5.71 28.07 0.30
N LYS A 1159 4.80 28.72 -0.44
CA LYS A 1159 3.66 29.52 0.08
C LYS A 1159 2.35 28.74 0.26
N ARG A 1160 2.38 27.40 0.24
CA ARG A 1160 1.21 26.57 0.52
C ARG A 1160 1.66 25.23 1.07
N VAL A 1161 1.02 24.75 2.13
CA VAL A 1161 1.24 23.42 2.68
C VAL A 1161 -0.06 22.64 2.76
N VAL A 1162 0.02 21.33 2.54
CA VAL A 1162 -1.02 20.37 2.89
C VAL A 1162 -0.51 19.56 4.08
N VAL A 1163 -1.34 19.43 5.11
CA VAL A 1163 -1.06 18.61 6.30
C VAL A 1163 -2.22 17.63 6.50
N VAL A 1164 -1.92 16.40 6.87
CA VAL A 1164 -2.92 15.35 7.10
C VAL A 1164 -2.89 14.93 8.57
N ALA A 1165 -4.06 14.97 9.22
CA ALA A 1165 -4.26 14.45 10.56
C ALA A 1165 -5.25 13.27 10.54
N THR A 1166 -5.03 12.28 11.40
CA THR A 1166 -6.00 11.22 11.68
C THR A 1166 -6.27 11.07 13.17
N ILE A 1167 -7.54 10.82 13.50
CA ILE A 1167 -8.06 10.79 14.87
C ILE A 1167 -9.20 9.76 14.93
N ASP A 1168 -9.35 9.05 16.04
CA ASP A 1168 -10.55 8.23 16.27
C ASP A 1168 -11.73 9.13 16.70
N ASN A 1169 -12.88 9.05 16.00
CA ASN A 1169 -14.01 9.95 16.26
C ASN A 1169 -14.81 9.63 17.54
N LEU A 1170 -14.63 8.45 18.14
CA LEU A 1170 -15.31 8.03 19.36
C LEU A 1170 -14.39 8.11 20.59
N LEU A 1171 -13.08 7.88 20.40
CA LEU A 1171 -12.06 7.94 21.44
C LEU A 1171 -11.47 9.35 21.58
N LYS A 1172 -10.34 9.67 20.93
CA LYS A 1172 -9.69 11.00 21.09
C LYS A 1172 -10.53 12.15 20.53
N GLY A 1173 -11.44 11.88 19.60
CA GLY A 1173 -12.45 12.84 19.14
C GLY A 1173 -13.65 13.01 20.08
N ALA A 1174 -13.81 12.19 21.14
CA ALA A 1174 -14.88 12.32 22.11
C ALA A 1174 -14.58 11.71 23.50
N ALA A 1175 -14.73 10.39 23.70
CA ALA A 1175 -14.73 9.75 25.02
C ALA A 1175 -13.38 9.83 25.77
N THR A 1176 -12.26 9.68 25.07
CA THR A 1176 -10.92 9.85 25.65
C THR A 1176 -10.62 11.32 25.94
N GLN A 1177 -11.14 12.24 25.13
CA GLN A 1177 -11.01 13.67 25.42
C GLN A 1177 -11.80 14.04 26.68
N ALA A 1178 -13.00 13.49 26.85
CA ALA A 1178 -13.81 13.66 28.05
C ALA A 1178 -13.08 13.13 29.30
N LEU A 1179 -12.50 11.92 29.23
CA LEU A 1179 -11.71 11.39 30.36
C LEU A 1179 -10.46 12.24 30.66
N GLN A 1180 -9.70 12.68 29.65
CA GLN A 1180 -8.54 13.56 29.84
C GLN A 1180 -8.93 14.87 30.56
N ASN A 1181 -10.09 15.43 30.20
CA ASN A 1181 -10.66 16.63 30.83
C ASN A 1181 -11.11 16.37 32.28
N MET A 1182 -11.79 15.24 32.53
CA MET A 1182 -12.21 14.82 33.88
C MET A 1182 -11.00 14.56 34.79
N ASN A 1183 -9.94 13.94 34.28
CA ASN A 1183 -8.71 13.69 35.02
C ASN A 1183 -8.09 14.99 35.52
N LEU A 1184 -7.92 15.97 34.62
CA LEU A 1184 -7.37 17.29 34.95
C LEU A 1184 -8.25 18.03 35.98
N ALA A 1185 -9.56 18.10 35.76
CA ALA A 1185 -10.49 18.86 36.62
C ALA A 1185 -10.75 18.23 38.00
N LEU A 1186 -10.62 16.90 38.13
CA LEU A 1186 -10.80 16.17 39.39
C LEU A 1186 -9.47 15.89 40.13
N GLY A 1187 -8.33 16.26 39.54
CA GLY A 1187 -7.02 16.19 40.19
C GLY A 1187 -6.29 14.83 40.08
N TYR A 1188 -6.60 14.03 39.06
CA TYR A 1188 -5.89 12.79 38.72
C TYR A 1188 -4.72 13.06 37.74
N ASP A 1189 -3.87 12.06 37.49
CA ASP A 1189 -2.91 12.13 36.36
C ASP A 1189 -3.69 12.25 35.04
N GLU A 1190 -3.25 13.15 34.16
CA GLU A 1190 -3.91 13.47 32.89
C GLU A 1190 -4.24 12.22 32.05
N TYR A 1191 -3.41 11.18 32.14
CA TYR A 1191 -3.49 9.95 31.35
C TYR A 1191 -4.00 8.74 32.14
N ALA A 1192 -4.45 8.91 33.39
CA ALA A 1192 -5.04 7.83 34.15
C ALA A 1192 -6.23 7.21 33.39
N GLY A 1193 -6.30 5.88 33.33
CA GLY A 1193 -7.31 5.13 32.57
C GLY A 1193 -7.25 5.27 31.03
N ILE A 1194 -6.27 5.98 30.46
CA ILE A 1194 -6.13 6.18 29.01
C ILE A 1194 -4.95 5.34 28.47
N PRO A 1195 -5.19 4.33 27.61
CA PRO A 1195 -4.11 3.62 26.92
C PRO A 1195 -3.33 4.54 25.96
N LEU A 1196 -2.00 4.45 25.96
CA LEU A 1196 -1.12 5.39 25.24
C LEU A 1196 -0.48 4.84 23.94
N GLU A 1197 -0.61 3.52 23.71
CA GLU A 1197 0.09 2.78 22.65
C GLU A 1197 -0.69 2.71 21.34
#